data_AF-A0A553F6H8-F1
#
_entry.id   AF-A0A553F6H8-F1
#
_cell.length_a   1.000
_cell.length_b   1.000
_cell.length_c   1.000
_cell.angle_alpha   90.00
_cell.angle_beta   90.00
_cell.angle_gamma   90.00
#
_symmetry.space_group_name_H-M   'P 1'
#
loop_
_entity.id
_entity.type
_entity.pdbx_description
1 polymer ?
#
loop_
_entity_poly.entity_id
_entity_poly.type
_entity_poly.pdbx_seq_one_letter_code
_entity_poly.pdbx_strand_id
1 'polypeptide(L)'
;MALVHKKVHLKRSMIMASVALALTACGGDSSSDDAEVLEEPVVIINNAPAIKSVAPLTVEAGKTYTYTLLASDADADANLSIFVDKLPRWLVFDSQTGVFSGMPTEANAGENEVSIRVSDGIDSVSQTFTITVTLPPSADVPVITSSIISNATVDTAYSYMLTATHSTALTLTATELPIWLNFNENTGELYGTPSSEDVGDHSVTLKVSDGDKEVSQSFSITVSLAPVDPVDPVDPDPTAPTTAAPSPTEADADVISVFSDGYTQITGVDTNPDWGQATVTTIESIEGNSTLKMAGLNYQGIQYDSQDVSGKTTLHLDYWTADATAFDVFLISPGNEVAYTVTATQGGWQSVDIPLSTFDGVVDLTDVFQFKFDAQNHTGGTIYVDNLYFSGTATVDPVDPVDPVDPVEPGANLVVNGDFELGNADVWGGTNNFITIEQGGSDAFIAKVIAPEAQSPGLKQTKIGEGVITAGQALTVSFDMKGSVLGDGGVVNALLFTESSAGVSKTDQLAPIAITPDWTSYSFDVTAGDNPEWGVSLLLQAACGAVAGCEVTAYFDNVKIVPTGSVDPVDPVDPVDPVDPVTPDVDLVENGDFELANLDGWLAEGASISAMQDGSGNWLAEIIAAEAENPFIKQTKIGEGEITPGQAITVSFDMKGTLEGAGGVVNAILFSEGSAGVSKTDVFLTETALSADWKNYSFDLIAGNDTEWGVSLLLQPACGAVAGCKVSAYFDNIKVLVEGDDDPVEPVDPVDPQPTEPTTAAPVPTEADADVISIFSDDYTQVTGVDTNPNWGQATVTTVESIEGNSTLKMAGLNYQGIQFESQDVSGKTYLHLNYWTADATAFDVYLISPGNETGYTITTSQGGWQSIDIPLSTYSGVVDLTDVFQFKFDAQNHTGGTIYIDNLYFSNVVSVDPVDPVDPVDPVDPVDPVDPEGPVELVGNSGFEDGATNWVTPNTGTIVTEGDNSFFQATVATAGNAWDVNLSQVMTLVSSQTYELTFKAKADVERTILAGLGLNYDPWTNIVETVALTTDWVTYSYIITPEFGDDNNRVIFDMGADVGTVYLDEVSVIAIDAPTMPIAAAPVPTEADADVISVFSDDYTQVSGVDTNPNWGQATVTTVESIEGNSTLKMAGLNYQGIQFDSQDVSGKASLHLDYWTADATAFDVFLISEGNEVAYTVTTTQGGWQSVDIPLSTFDGVVDLTAVFQFKFDAQNHAGGTIYIDNLYFGNLVVDPAPSAPVTAAPAPTAA
;
A
#
# COMPACT_ATOMS: atom_id res chain seq x y z
N MET A 1 -45.63 -29.24 58.04
CA MET A 1 -45.37 -30.43 58.89
C MET A 1 -43.85 -30.50 59.10
N ALA A 2 -43.27 -29.95 60.18
CA ALA A 2 -43.01 -30.60 61.49
C ALA A 2 -42.17 -31.89 61.34
N LEU A 3 -40.98 -32.12 61.94
CA LEU A 3 -40.41 -31.64 63.22
C LEU A 3 -38.90 -32.09 63.37
N VAL A 4 -38.03 -31.23 63.93
CA VAL A 4 -37.00 -31.49 65.02
C VAL A 4 -35.84 -32.50 64.78
N HIS A 5 -34.56 -32.36 65.19
CA HIS A 5 -33.65 -31.39 65.86
C HIS A 5 -32.23 -32.04 65.98
N LYS A 6 -31.14 -31.23 65.94
CA LYS A 6 -29.86 -31.23 66.76
C LYS A 6 -28.99 -32.52 66.83
N LYS A 7 -27.64 -32.56 67.00
CA LYS A 7 -26.56 -31.73 67.62
C LYS A 7 -25.21 -32.46 67.30
N VAL A 8 -24.09 -31.84 66.85
CA VAL A 8 -22.94 -31.26 67.60
C VAL A 8 -21.75 -32.19 68.01
N HIS A 9 -20.53 -31.79 67.56
CA HIS A 9 -19.13 -31.85 68.11
C HIS A 9 -18.24 -33.13 68.23
N LEU A 10 -17.10 -33.08 67.50
CA LEU A 10 -15.67 -32.89 67.93
C LEU A 10 -14.87 -33.95 68.75
N LYS A 11 -13.66 -34.26 68.22
CA LYS A 11 -12.30 -34.47 68.83
C LYS A 11 -11.76 -35.87 69.30
N ARG A 12 -10.56 -36.16 68.74
CA ARG A 12 -9.26 -36.60 69.34
C ARG A 12 -8.94 -38.08 69.69
N SER A 13 -7.89 -38.58 68.99
CA SER A 13 -6.60 -39.13 69.45
C SER A 13 -6.44 -40.52 70.12
N MET A 14 -5.68 -41.39 69.41
CA MET A 14 -4.41 -42.08 69.80
C MET A 14 -4.43 -43.28 70.79
N ILE A 15 -3.73 -44.39 70.45
CA ILE A 15 -2.65 -45.10 71.22
C ILE A 15 -2.41 -46.59 70.81
N MET A 16 -1.13 -46.87 70.48
CA MET A 16 -0.20 -48.04 70.62
C MET A 16 -0.59 -49.52 70.90
N ALA A 17 0.04 -50.39 70.07
CA ALA A 17 1.08 -51.43 70.33
C ALA A 17 0.85 -52.84 70.95
N SER A 18 1.34 -53.84 70.18
CA SER A 18 2.20 -55.02 70.49
C SER A 18 1.66 -56.37 71.06
N VAL A 19 2.17 -57.52 70.55
CA VAL A 19 2.85 -58.67 71.25
C VAL A 19 2.90 -60.03 70.44
N ALA A 20 4.14 -60.59 70.27
CA ALA A 20 4.71 -62.00 70.34
C ALA A 20 4.01 -63.28 69.79
N LEU A 21 4.63 -64.46 69.51
CA LEU A 21 5.96 -65.01 69.11
C LEU A 21 5.84 -66.59 69.05
N ALA A 22 6.66 -67.27 68.20
CA ALA A 22 7.24 -68.64 68.28
C ALA A 22 6.45 -69.92 67.87
N LEU A 23 7.02 -70.78 66.99
CA LEU A 23 7.86 -71.98 67.31
C LEU A 23 8.31 -72.83 66.07
N THR A 24 9.41 -73.57 66.26
CA THR A 24 10.30 -74.32 65.34
C THR A 24 10.03 -75.83 65.12
N ALA A 25 10.47 -76.42 63.98
CA ALA A 25 10.83 -77.85 63.80
C ALA A 25 11.75 -78.10 62.55
N CYS A 26 12.39 -79.28 62.43
CA CYS A 26 13.76 -79.54 61.91
C CYS A 26 13.88 -80.61 60.79
N GLY A 27 14.93 -80.53 59.91
CA GLY A 27 15.54 -81.58 59.04
C GLY A 27 15.19 -81.52 57.53
N GLY A 28 16.06 -81.68 56.50
CA GLY A 28 17.49 -81.98 56.32
C GLY A 28 17.87 -82.10 54.80
N ASP A 29 19.08 -81.66 54.44
CA ASP A 29 19.95 -81.85 53.24
C ASP A 29 19.43 -81.75 51.78
N SER A 30 19.86 -80.72 51.02
CA SER A 30 21.01 -80.74 50.07
C SER A 30 20.90 -79.74 48.89
N SER A 31 22.07 -79.18 48.52
CA SER A 31 22.52 -78.51 47.28
C SER A 31 22.21 -77.04 46.94
N SER A 32 23.33 -76.32 46.79
CA SER A 32 23.72 -75.21 45.87
C SER A 32 23.13 -73.80 46.02
N ASP A 33 24.04 -72.88 46.38
CA ASP A 33 24.25 -71.51 45.90
C ASP A 33 23.00 -70.71 45.45
N ASP A 34 22.54 -69.79 46.30
CA ASP A 34 22.64 -68.34 46.07
C ASP A 34 22.13 -67.56 47.29
N ALA A 35 22.64 -66.36 47.50
CA ALA A 35 22.28 -65.49 48.61
C ALA A 35 20.86 -64.90 48.43
N GLU A 36 19.95 -65.22 49.34
CA GLU A 36 18.59 -64.67 49.38
C GLU A 36 18.63 -63.24 49.97
N VAL A 37 18.34 -62.24 49.13
CA VAL A 37 18.05 -60.85 49.53
C VAL A 37 16.60 -60.81 50.01
N LEU A 38 16.37 -60.35 51.25
CA LEU A 38 15.03 -60.07 51.76
C LEU A 38 14.52 -58.78 51.11
N GLU A 39 13.65 -58.87 50.10
CA GLU A 39 12.95 -57.70 49.56
C GLU A 39 11.74 -57.33 50.44
N GLU A 40 11.64 -56.03 50.73
CA GLU A 40 10.54 -55.42 51.47
C GLU A 40 9.20 -55.56 50.72
N PRO A 41 8.04 -55.56 51.39
CA PRO A 41 6.76 -55.62 50.70
C PRO A 41 6.56 -54.39 49.81
N VAL A 42 6.49 -54.58 48.50
CA VAL A 42 6.08 -53.55 47.53
C VAL A 42 4.65 -53.14 47.85
N VAL A 43 4.46 -51.88 48.24
CA VAL A 43 3.15 -51.25 48.33
C VAL A 43 2.78 -50.85 46.91
N ILE A 44 1.81 -51.53 46.30
CA ILE A 44 1.24 -51.12 45.02
C ILE A 44 0.29 -49.95 45.33
N ILE A 45 0.60 -48.77 44.79
CA ILE A 45 -0.21 -47.57 44.96
C ILE A 45 -1.12 -47.50 43.74
N ASN A 46 -2.44 -47.56 43.94
CA ASN A 46 -3.42 -47.49 42.87
C ASN A 46 -3.53 -46.05 42.34
N ASN A 47 -3.61 -45.90 41.04
CA ASN A 47 -3.86 -44.65 40.33
C ASN A 47 -5.31 -44.63 39.85
N ALA A 48 -6.06 -43.56 40.15
CA ALA A 48 -7.42 -43.45 39.64
C ALA A 48 -7.43 -43.31 38.09
N PRO A 49 -8.47 -43.83 37.41
CA PRO A 49 -8.58 -43.70 35.95
C PRO A 49 -8.66 -42.23 35.50
N ALA A 50 -8.27 -41.97 34.25
CA ALA A 50 -8.37 -40.66 33.61
C ALA A 50 -9.26 -40.72 32.37
N ILE A 51 -10.25 -39.81 32.27
CA ILE A 51 -11.00 -39.58 31.03
C ILE A 51 -10.21 -38.60 30.17
N LYS A 52 -9.96 -38.94 28.91
CA LYS A 52 -9.13 -38.18 27.96
C LYS A 52 -9.92 -37.46 26.88
N SER A 53 -11.20 -37.79 26.71
CA SER A 53 -12.07 -37.21 25.69
C SER A 53 -12.92 -36.04 26.21
N VAL A 54 -13.09 -35.00 25.40
CA VAL A 54 -13.96 -33.85 25.67
C VAL A 54 -15.27 -33.97 24.87
N ALA A 55 -16.41 -33.77 25.52
CA ALA A 55 -17.72 -33.92 24.88
C ALA A 55 -18.16 -32.62 24.17
N PRO A 56 -18.73 -32.69 22.96
CA PRO A 56 -19.41 -31.55 22.35
C PRO A 56 -20.57 -31.09 23.25
N LEU A 57 -20.67 -29.78 23.49
CA LEU A 57 -21.61 -29.21 24.47
C LEU A 57 -22.87 -28.61 23.83
N THR A 58 -22.97 -28.61 22.50
CA THR A 58 -24.12 -28.06 21.77
C THR A 58 -24.55 -28.99 20.63
N VAL A 59 -25.85 -29.00 20.33
CA VAL A 59 -26.41 -29.66 19.14
C VAL A 59 -27.76 -29.07 18.79
N GLU A 60 -28.05 -28.88 17.52
CA GLU A 60 -29.36 -28.40 17.08
C GLU A 60 -30.40 -29.53 17.08
N ALA A 61 -31.63 -29.22 17.49
CA ALA A 61 -32.75 -30.15 17.45
C ALA A 61 -32.98 -30.66 16.01
N GLY A 62 -33.04 -31.98 15.83
CA GLY A 62 -33.13 -32.64 14.52
C GLY A 62 -31.80 -33.01 13.88
N LYS A 63 -30.65 -32.61 14.46
CA LYS A 63 -29.31 -33.03 14.02
C LYS A 63 -28.78 -34.17 14.90
N THR A 64 -27.92 -35.02 14.33
CA THR A 64 -27.33 -36.14 15.08
C THR A 64 -26.19 -35.66 15.97
N TYR A 65 -26.24 -36.01 17.25
CA TYR A 65 -25.15 -35.87 18.21
C TYR A 65 -24.33 -37.16 18.27
N THR A 66 -23.00 -37.04 18.29
CA THR A 66 -22.08 -38.17 18.52
C THR A 66 -20.93 -37.74 19.43
N TYR A 67 -20.52 -38.62 20.36
CA TYR A 67 -19.39 -38.40 21.25
C TYR A 67 -18.74 -39.73 21.63
N THR A 68 -17.44 -39.89 21.38
CA THR A 68 -16.70 -41.10 21.75
C THR A 68 -15.94 -40.88 23.05
N LEU A 69 -16.24 -41.68 24.08
CA LEU A 69 -15.56 -41.63 25.37
C LEU A 69 -14.26 -42.43 25.33
N LEU A 70 -13.15 -41.76 25.61
CA LEU A 70 -11.82 -42.34 25.75
C LEU A 70 -11.34 -42.17 27.19
N ALA A 71 -10.89 -43.27 27.80
CA ALA A 71 -10.33 -43.27 29.14
C ALA A 71 -9.14 -44.22 29.23
N SER A 72 -8.19 -43.91 30.10
CA SER A 72 -6.97 -44.68 30.33
C SER A 72 -6.68 -44.77 31.82
N ASP A 73 -5.89 -45.77 32.20
CA ASP A 73 -5.41 -45.96 33.57
C ASP A 73 -3.89 -46.15 33.55
N ALA A 74 -3.20 -45.66 34.59
CA ALA A 74 -1.75 -45.77 34.68
C ALA A 74 -1.31 -47.11 35.31
N ASP A 75 -2.21 -47.82 36.00
CA ASP A 75 -1.93 -49.13 36.56
C ASP A 75 -1.87 -50.20 35.47
N ALA A 76 -0.78 -51.00 35.48
CA ALA A 76 -0.45 -51.94 34.40
C ALA A 76 -1.46 -53.11 34.24
N ASP A 77 -2.38 -53.27 35.19
CA ASP A 77 -3.38 -54.34 35.29
C ASP A 77 -4.83 -53.83 35.37
N ALA A 78 -5.08 -52.54 35.14
CA ALA A 78 -6.42 -51.96 35.23
C ALA A 78 -7.35 -52.36 34.07
N ASN A 79 -8.51 -52.94 34.39
CA ASN A 79 -9.62 -53.14 33.46
C ASN A 79 -10.69 -52.07 33.69
N LEU A 80 -10.77 -51.08 32.80
CA LEU A 80 -11.70 -49.96 32.96
C LEU A 80 -13.15 -50.34 32.66
N SER A 81 -14.03 -50.01 33.59
CA SER A 81 -15.47 -50.16 33.50
C SER A 81 -16.14 -48.78 33.42
N ILE A 82 -16.96 -48.56 32.40
CA ILE A 82 -17.69 -47.31 32.18
C ILE A 82 -19.12 -47.45 32.71
N PHE A 83 -19.54 -46.52 33.55
CA PHE A 83 -20.88 -46.40 34.10
C PHE A 83 -21.50 -45.09 33.64
N VAL A 84 -22.70 -45.15 33.07
CA VAL A 84 -23.48 -43.96 32.72
C VAL A 84 -24.48 -43.71 33.84
N ASP A 85 -24.24 -42.66 34.63
CA ASP A 85 -25.06 -42.33 35.80
C ASP A 85 -26.28 -41.49 35.42
N LYS A 86 -26.14 -40.62 34.41
CA LYS A 86 -27.23 -39.78 33.89
C LYS A 86 -27.08 -39.57 32.39
N LEU A 87 -28.17 -39.76 31.66
CA LEU A 87 -28.24 -39.56 30.21
C LEU A 87 -29.62 -39.04 29.82
N PRO A 88 -29.72 -38.03 28.93
CA PRO A 88 -31.00 -37.61 28.40
C PRO A 88 -31.60 -38.71 27.52
N ARG A 89 -32.93 -38.78 27.45
CA ARG A 89 -33.65 -39.92 26.82
C ARG A 89 -33.35 -40.09 25.32
N TRP A 90 -32.90 -39.01 24.66
CA TRP A 90 -32.61 -38.99 23.23
C TRP A 90 -31.18 -39.44 22.90
N LEU A 91 -30.31 -39.57 23.91
CA LEU A 91 -28.91 -39.97 23.76
C LEU A 91 -28.74 -41.42 24.26
N VAL A 92 -27.93 -42.21 23.57
CA VAL A 92 -27.68 -43.63 23.88
C VAL A 92 -26.18 -43.89 23.94
N PHE A 93 -25.72 -44.65 24.94
CA PHE A 93 -24.33 -45.11 25.03
C PHE A 93 -24.19 -46.56 24.57
N ASP A 94 -23.28 -46.81 23.64
CA ASP A 94 -22.87 -48.16 23.25
C ASP A 94 -21.59 -48.56 23.99
N SER A 95 -21.75 -49.46 24.96
CA SER A 95 -20.65 -49.95 25.81
C SER A 95 -19.60 -50.79 25.06
N GLN A 96 -19.87 -51.26 23.83
CA GLN A 96 -18.89 -52.01 23.04
C GLN A 96 -17.95 -51.10 22.27
N THR A 97 -18.43 -49.93 21.85
CA THR A 97 -17.69 -48.98 21.00
C THR A 97 -17.24 -47.74 21.77
N GLY A 98 -17.80 -47.48 22.96
CA GLY A 98 -17.51 -46.28 23.74
C GLY A 98 -18.23 -45.03 23.22
N VAL A 99 -19.17 -45.17 22.28
CA VAL A 99 -19.81 -44.05 21.58
C VAL A 99 -21.17 -43.72 22.20
N PHE A 100 -21.37 -42.45 22.53
CA PHE A 100 -22.66 -41.82 22.77
C PHE A 100 -23.22 -41.29 21.44
N SER A 101 -24.43 -41.68 21.06
CA SER A 101 -25.08 -41.17 19.85
C SER A 101 -26.59 -41.02 20.03
N GLY A 102 -27.17 -40.03 19.35
CA GLY A 102 -28.60 -39.71 19.48
C GLY A 102 -29.02 -38.51 18.64
N MET A 103 -30.32 -38.28 18.50
CA MET A 103 -30.87 -37.12 17.80
C MET A 103 -31.90 -36.44 18.70
N PRO A 104 -31.60 -35.26 19.29
CA PRO A 104 -32.58 -34.52 20.06
C PRO A 104 -33.69 -33.98 19.17
N THR A 105 -34.89 -33.84 19.74
CA THR A 105 -36.04 -33.18 19.10
C THR A 105 -36.24 -31.79 19.72
N GLU A 106 -37.12 -30.97 19.14
CA GLU A 106 -37.46 -29.65 19.68
C GLU A 106 -37.95 -29.71 21.14
N ALA A 107 -38.61 -30.81 21.55
CA ALA A 107 -39.03 -31.05 22.93
C ALA A 107 -37.86 -31.23 23.92
N ASN A 108 -36.63 -31.31 23.41
CA ASN A 108 -35.40 -31.43 24.18
C ASN A 108 -34.60 -30.13 24.24
N ALA A 109 -35.13 -29.02 23.71
CA ALA A 109 -34.46 -27.72 23.71
C ALA A 109 -34.04 -27.25 25.11
N GLY A 110 -32.87 -26.61 25.17
CA GLY A 110 -32.21 -26.20 26.40
C GLY A 110 -31.22 -27.23 26.94
N GLU A 111 -30.91 -27.14 28.23
CA GLU A 111 -29.83 -27.87 28.88
C GLU A 111 -30.18 -29.34 29.19
N ASN A 112 -29.36 -30.28 28.70
CA ASN A 112 -29.49 -31.72 28.92
C ASN A 112 -28.23 -32.29 29.59
N GLU A 113 -28.34 -32.60 30.88
CA GLU A 113 -27.20 -33.07 31.68
C GLU A 113 -26.83 -34.55 31.42
N VAL A 114 -25.54 -34.80 31.23
CA VAL A 114 -24.90 -36.11 31.09
C VAL A 114 -23.90 -36.30 32.22
N SER A 115 -23.91 -37.47 32.85
CA SER A 115 -22.95 -37.84 33.91
C SER A 115 -22.44 -39.25 33.68
N ILE A 116 -21.12 -39.39 33.61
CA ILE A 116 -20.41 -40.63 33.33
C ILE A 116 -19.36 -40.86 34.43
N ARG A 117 -19.12 -42.11 34.77
CA ARG A 117 -18.05 -42.53 35.70
C ARG A 117 -17.25 -43.67 35.10
N VAL A 118 -15.93 -43.56 35.15
CA VAL A 118 -14.99 -44.62 34.74
C VAL A 118 -14.27 -45.14 35.97
N SER A 119 -14.15 -46.46 36.13
CA SER A 119 -13.53 -47.11 37.29
C SER A 119 -12.66 -48.29 36.87
N ASP A 120 -11.51 -48.44 37.51
CA ASP A 120 -10.59 -49.59 37.42
C ASP A 120 -10.99 -50.76 38.35
N GLY A 121 -12.02 -50.56 39.18
CA GLY A 121 -12.48 -51.50 40.21
C GLY A 121 -12.00 -51.18 41.63
N ILE A 122 -11.11 -50.21 41.81
CA ILE A 122 -10.59 -49.70 43.09
C ILE A 122 -10.97 -48.23 43.26
N ASP A 123 -10.58 -47.37 42.32
CA ASP A 123 -10.89 -45.94 42.26
C ASP A 123 -11.75 -45.60 41.03
N SER A 124 -12.23 -44.36 40.97
CA SER A 124 -13.07 -43.92 39.85
C SER A 124 -13.00 -42.42 39.61
N VAL A 125 -13.11 -42.02 38.35
CA VAL A 125 -13.25 -40.64 37.91
C VAL A 125 -14.63 -40.42 37.29
N SER A 126 -15.22 -39.24 37.52
CA SER A 126 -16.49 -38.86 36.92
C SER A 126 -16.33 -37.62 36.05
N GLN A 127 -17.09 -37.59 34.95
CA GLN A 127 -17.25 -36.44 34.08
C GLN A 127 -18.73 -36.11 33.99
N THR A 128 -19.08 -34.86 34.27
CA THR A 128 -20.45 -34.34 34.14
C THR A 128 -20.39 -33.14 33.21
N PHE A 129 -21.29 -33.10 32.23
CA PHE A 129 -21.41 -32.01 31.28
C PHE A 129 -22.86 -31.83 30.86
N THR A 130 -23.18 -30.67 30.31
CA THR A 130 -24.52 -30.33 29.83
C THR A 130 -24.47 -30.11 28.34
N ILE A 131 -25.35 -30.79 27.61
CA ILE A 131 -25.55 -30.57 26.19
C ILE A 131 -26.69 -29.57 26.01
N THR A 132 -26.40 -28.40 25.45
CA THR A 132 -27.39 -27.39 25.10
C THR A 132 -27.99 -27.72 23.74
N VAL A 133 -29.28 -28.08 23.72
CA VAL A 133 -30.01 -28.30 22.48
C VAL A 133 -30.60 -26.97 22.00
N THR A 134 -30.11 -26.47 20.87
CA THR A 134 -30.64 -25.27 20.23
C THR A 134 -31.82 -25.62 19.33
N LEU A 135 -32.80 -24.71 19.22
CA LEU A 135 -33.88 -24.86 18.26
C LEU A 135 -33.42 -24.34 16.90
N PRO A 136 -33.82 -24.97 15.78
CA PRO A 136 -33.65 -24.35 14.47
C PRO A 136 -34.42 -23.01 14.42
N PRO A 137 -33.98 -22.03 13.63
CA PRO A 137 -34.70 -20.78 13.44
C PRO A 137 -36.15 -21.07 13.01
N SER A 138 -37.13 -20.46 13.68
CA SER A 138 -38.55 -20.64 13.33
C SER A 138 -38.83 -20.03 11.96
N ALA A 139 -39.24 -20.85 10.98
CA ALA A 139 -39.49 -20.46 9.59
C ALA A 139 -40.73 -19.54 9.37
N ASP A 140 -41.20 -18.86 10.41
CA ASP A 140 -42.47 -18.12 10.42
C ASP A 140 -42.31 -16.80 11.22
N VAL A 141 -41.17 -16.13 11.07
CA VAL A 141 -40.98 -14.74 11.53
C VAL A 141 -40.62 -13.89 10.29
N PRO A 142 -41.07 -12.63 10.21
CA PRO A 142 -40.63 -11.72 9.16
C PRO A 142 -39.10 -11.63 9.12
N VAL A 143 -38.52 -11.62 7.93
CA VAL A 143 -37.07 -11.50 7.73
C VAL A 143 -36.77 -10.16 7.08
N ILE A 144 -36.02 -9.29 7.75
CA ILE A 144 -35.52 -8.04 7.15
C ILE A 144 -34.39 -8.41 6.18
N THR A 145 -34.50 -7.95 4.93
CA THR A 145 -33.58 -8.28 3.83
C THR A 145 -32.77 -7.06 3.35
N SER A 146 -32.97 -5.90 3.97
CA SER A 146 -32.31 -4.65 3.61
C SER A 146 -31.06 -4.41 4.47
N SER A 147 -30.00 -3.94 3.82
CA SER A 147 -28.74 -3.54 4.44
C SER A 147 -28.81 -2.10 4.95
N ILE A 148 -28.30 -1.86 6.16
CA ILE A 148 -28.37 -0.55 6.83
C ILE A 148 -27.46 0.46 6.12
N ILE A 149 -27.90 1.71 6.02
CA ILE A 149 -27.06 2.86 5.67
C ILE A 149 -26.82 3.67 6.96
N SER A 150 -25.61 3.61 7.50
CA SER A 150 -25.23 4.15 8.81
C SER A 150 -24.53 5.51 8.77
N ASN A 151 -24.46 6.15 7.61
CA ASN A 151 -23.92 7.49 7.44
C ASN A 151 -24.94 8.42 6.77
N ALA A 152 -24.88 9.70 7.11
CA ALA A 152 -25.63 10.76 6.46
C ALA A 152 -24.77 12.02 6.44
N THR A 153 -24.98 12.85 5.43
CA THR A 153 -24.20 14.07 5.24
C THR A 153 -25.08 15.29 5.43
N VAL A 154 -24.60 16.30 6.16
CA VAL A 154 -25.31 17.58 6.34
C VAL A 154 -25.69 18.16 4.99
N ASP A 155 -26.93 18.65 4.89
CA ASP A 155 -27.53 19.22 3.68
C ASP A 155 -27.69 18.25 2.49
N THR A 156 -27.35 16.97 2.66
CA THR A 156 -27.59 15.90 1.68
C THR A 156 -28.84 15.11 2.02
N ALA A 157 -29.65 14.78 1.01
CA ALA A 157 -30.82 13.92 1.22
C ALA A 157 -30.39 12.50 1.57
N TYR A 158 -30.77 12.03 2.75
CA TYR A 158 -30.63 10.64 3.18
C TYR A 158 -31.88 9.85 2.77
N SER A 159 -31.69 8.66 2.21
CA SER A 159 -32.77 7.70 1.95
C SER A 159 -32.31 6.27 2.21
N TYR A 160 -33.14 5.49 2.90
CA TYR A 160 -32.95 4.07 3.19
C TYR A 160 -34.28 3.33 3.01
N MET A 161 -34.28 2.25 2.25
CA MET A 161 -35.49 1.46 1.99
C MET A 161 -35.52 0.18 2.84
N LEU A 162 -36.39 0.14 3.84
CA LEU A 162 -36.63 -1.06 4.66
C LEU A 162 -37.41 -2.11 3.85
N THR A 163 -36.70 -3.15 3.41
CA THR A 163 -37.28 -4.34 2.79
C THR A 163 -37.27 -5.53 3.73
N ALA A 164 -38.35 -6.31 3.69
CA ALA A 164 -38.49 -7.53 4.46
C ALA A 164 -39.37 -8.54 3.72
N THR A 165 -39.13 -9.83 3.96
CA THR A 165 -39.85 -10.94 3.33
C THR A 165 -40.58 -11.78 4.36
N HIS A 166 -41.81 -12.20 4.01
CA HIS A 166 -42.59 -13.17 4.75
C HIS A 166 -43.67 -13.80 3.87
N SER A 167 -44.26 -14.90 4.33
CA SER A 167 -45.33 -15.59 3.61
C SER A 167 -46.70 -14.89 3.69
N THR A 168 -46.83 -13.90 4.56
CA THR A 168 -48.03 -13.07 4.77
C THR A 168 -47.72 -11.58 4.57
N ALA A 169 -48.76 -10.75 4.51
CA ALA A 169 -48.59 -9.31 4.39
C ALA A 169 -47.89 -8.73 5.62
N LEU A 170 -46.89 -7.88 5.37
CA LEU A 170 -46.08 -7.23 6.40
C LEU A 170 -46.58 -5.81 6.69
N THR A 171 -46.43 -5.40 7.93
CA THR A 171 -46.63 -4.02 8.40
C THR A 171 -45.28 -3.48 8.85
N LEU A 172 -44.90 -2.32 8.32
CA LEU A 172 -43.65 -1.64 8.61
C LEU A 172 -43.92 -0.44 9.51
N THR A 173 -43.12 -0.23 10.55
CA THR A 173 -43.24 0.91 11.48
C THR A 173 -41.86 1.39 11.94
N ALA A 174 -41.76 2.67 12.29
CA ALA A 174 -40.59 3.23 12.96
C ALA A 174 -40.96 3.61 14.40
N THR A 175 -40.14 3.22 15.37
CA THR A 175 -40.40 3.48 16.80
C THR A 175 -39.43 4.48 17.43
N GLU A 176 -38.30 4.73 16.77
CA GLU A 176 -37.29 5.71 17.20
C GLU A 176 -36.67 6.34 15.96
N LEU A 177 -36.76 7.65 15.84
CA LEU A 177 -36.25 8.45 14.72
C LEU A 177 -35.72 9.80 15.23
N PRO A 178 -34.59 10.30 14.70
CA PRO A 178 -34.20 11.69 14.91
C PRO A 178 -35.16 12.65 14.20
N ILE A 179 -35.17 13.92 14.64
CA ILE A 179 -36.15 14.92 14.19
C ILE A 179 -36.09 15.18 12.68
N TRP A 180 -34.91 15.05 12.09
CA TRP A 180 -34.67 15.30 10.67
C TRP A 180 -35.10 14.12 9.77
N LEU A 181 -35.43 12.95 10.33
CA LEU A 181 -35.88 11.75 9.60
C LEU A 181 -37.39 11.53 9.62
N ASN A 182 -37.90 10.97 8.53
CA ASN A 182 -39.29 10.58 8.33
C ASN A 182 -39.36 9.13 7.81
N PHE A 183 -40.39 8.38 8.19
CA PHE A 183 -40.59 7.01 7.71
C PHE A 183 -41.96 6.83 7.04
N ASN A 184 -41.97 6.32 5.82
CA ASN A 184 -43.19 6.00 5.08
C ASN A 184 -43.55 4.53 5.27
N GLU A 185 -44.48 4.26 6.18
CA GLU A 185 -44.95 2.91 6.54
C GLU A 185 -45.55 2.11 5.36
N ASN A 186 -45.93 2.75 4.26
CA ASN A 186 -46.50 2.06 3.09
C ASN A 186 -45.43 1.58 2.11
N THR A 187 -44.30 2.28 2.02
CA THR A 187 -43.22 1.98 1.07
C THR A 187 -42.00 1.36 1.75
N GLY A 188 -41.84 1.58 3.06
CA GLY A 188 -40.63 1.20 3.81
C GLY A 188 -39.52 2.24 3.74
N GLU A 189 -39.77 3.40 3.13
CA GLU A 189 -38.74 4.42 2.93
C GLU A 189 -38.52 5.26 4.19
N LEU A 190 -37.29 5.26 4.71
CA LEU A 190 -36.77 6.16 5.71
C LEU A 190 -36.01 7.28 4.99
N TYR A 191 -36.42 8.54 5.15
CA TYR A 191 -35.85 9.65 4.40
C TYR A 191 -35.80 10.96 5.20
N GLY A 192 -34.86 11.83 4.88
CA GLY A 192 -34.69 13.13 5.53
C GLY A 192 -33.45 13.88 5.05
N THR A 193 -33.24 15.09 5.55
CA THR A 193 -32.01 15.88 5.27
C THR A 193 -31.52 16.43 6.60
N PRO A 194 -30.38 15.96 7.14
CA PRO A 194 -29.83 16.49 8.39
C PRO A 194 -29.23 17.87 8.16
N SER A 195 -29.33 18.74 9.17
CA SER A 195 -28.72 20.06 9.19
C SER A 195 -27.40 20.07 9.95
N SER A 196 -26.68 21.18 9.94
CA SER A 196 -25.43 21.34 10.70
C SER A 196 -25.60 21.21 12.23
N GLU A 197 -26.82 21.38 12.75
CA GLU A 197 -27.14 21.12 14.16
C GLU A 197 -27.25 19.62 14.48
N ASP A 198 -27.37 18.78 13.44
CA ASP A 198 -27.56 17.34 13.55
C ASP A 198 -26.25 16.56 13.42
N VAL A 199 -25.06 17.19 13.43
CA VAL A 199 -23.78 16.47 13.37
C VAL A 199 -23.57 15.54 14.57
N GLY A 200 -23.16 14.30 14.32
CA GLY A 200 -22.96 13.24 15.32
C GLY A 200 -23.90 12.04 15.15
N ASP A 201 -23.95 11.17 16.16
CA ASP A 201 -24.68 9.89 16.12
C ASP A 201 -26.18 10.01 16.46
N HIS A 202 -27.04 9.44 15.62
CA HIS A 202 -28.49 9.40 15.81
C HIS A 202 -29.05 7.97 15.77
N SER A 203 -29.72 7.55 16.83
CA SER A 203 -30.34 6.23 16.89
C SER A 203 -31.64 6.14 16.08
N VAL A 204 -31.79 5.04 15.34
CA VAL A 204 -32.98 4.66 14.58
C VAL A 204 -33.41 3.26 14.96
N THR A 205 -34.72 3.07 15.17
CA THR A 205 -35.31 1.75 15.39
C THR A 205 -36.52 1.54 14.48
N LEU A 206 -36.41 0.56 13.59
CA LEU A 206 -37.45 0.13 12.65
C LEU A 206 -37.98 -1.25 13.02
N LYS A 207 -39.21 -1.53 12.60
CA LYS A 207 -39.93 -2.73 13.02
C LYS A 207 -40.80 -3.28 11.89
N VAL A 208 -40.74 -4.59 11.71
CA VAL A 208 -41.51 -5.37 10.74
C VAL A 208 -42.37 -6.40 11.46
N SER A 209 -43.66 -6.43 11.14
CA SER A 209 -44.62 -7.39 11.72
C SER A 209 -45.45 -8.07 10.66
N ASP A 210 -45.72 -9.36 10.81
CA ASP A 210 -46.72 -10.11 10.02
C ASP A 210 -48.13 -10.09 10.65
N GLY A 211 -48.31 -9.37 11.76
CA GLY A 211 -49.53 -9.33 12.57
C GLY A 211 -49.54 -10.28 13.78
N ASP A 212 -48.63 -11.26 13.86
CA ASP A 212 -48.51 -12.22 14.97
C ASP A 212 -47.13 -12.16 15.67
N LYS A 213 -46.06 -12.00 14.89
CA LYS A 213 -44.66 -11.89 15.33
C LYS A 213 -44.02 -10.64 14.75
N GLU A 214 -42.94 -10.20 15.39
CA GLU A 214 -42.30 -8.92 15.10
C GLU A 214 -40.78 -9.07 15.16
N VAL A 215 -40.10 -8.42 14.24
CA VAL A 215 -38.64 -8.25 14.23
C VAL A 215 -38.32 -6.76 14.20
N SER A 216 -37.27 -6.37 14.91
CA SER A 216 -36.79 -4.99 14.94
C SER A 216 -35.35 -4.92 14.46
N GLN A 217 -35.03 -3.81 13.81
CA GLN A 217 -33.68 -3.44 13.42
C GLN A 217 -33.38 -2.08 14.03
N SER A 218 -32.34 -2.03 14.87
CA SER A 218 -31.85 -0.80 15.49
C SER A 218 -30.44 -0.53 14.99
N PHE A 219 -30.17 0.73 14.66
CA PHE A 219 -28.86 1.18 14.20
C PHE A 219 -28.63 2.65 14.54
N SER A 220 -27.40 3.11 14.40
CA SER A 220 -27.04 4.53 14.50
C SER A 220 -26.72 5.07 13.11
N ILE A 221 -27.18 6.27 12.82
CA ILE A 221 -26.75 7.06 11.66
C ILE A 221 -25.78 8.12 12.16
N THR A 222 -24.56 8.05 11.66
CA THR A 222 -23.53 9.07 11.90
C THR A 222 -23.75 10.18 10.89
N VAL A 223 -24.15 11.36 11.36
CA VAL A 223 -24.23 12.55 10.53
C VAL A 223 -22.87 13.24 10.53
N SER A 224 -22.20 13.22 9.40
CA SER A 224 -20.96 13.98 9.16
C SER A 224 -21.27 15.27 8.41
N LEU A 225 -20.38 16.24 8.54
CA LEU A 225 -20.33 17.32 7.54
C LEU A 225 -20.00 16.69 6.19
N ALA A 226 -20.44 17.32 5.10
CA ALA A 226 -19.92 16.94 3.79
C ALA A 226 -18.39 17.01 3.85
N PRO A 227 -17.68 16.09 3.16
CA PRO A 227 -16.32 16.37 2.78
C PRO A 227 -16.38 17.73 2.09
N VAL A 228 -15.88 18.74 2.79
CA VAL A 228 -15.27 19.83 2.06
C VAL A 228 -14.12 19.13 1.37
N ASP A 229 -14.12 19.11 0.03
CA ASP A 229 -12.86 19.06 -0.70
C ASP A 229 -11.88 19.92 0.10
N PRO A 230 -10.62 19.48 0.31
CA PRO A 230 -9.64 20.31 1.00
C PRO A 230 -9.81 21.69 0.40
N VAL A 231 -10.33 22.61 1.20
CA VAL A 231 -10.53 23.97 0.73
C VAL A 231 -9.11 24.42 0.67
N ASP A 232 -8.56 24.33 -0.55
CA ASP A 232 -7.35 24.99 -0.97
C ASP A 232 -7.36 26.34 -0.26
N PRO A 233 -6.36 26.64 0.60
CA PRO A 233 -6.46 27.69 1.61
C PRO A 233 -6.55 29.07 0.96
N VAL A 234 -7.69 29.42 0.33
CA VAL A 234 -7.84 30.48 -0.69
C VAL A 234 -6.45 30.90 -1.17
N ASP A 235 -5.80 30.02 -1.93
CA ASP A 235 -4.58 30.38 -2.63
C ASP A 235 -4.90 31.69 -3.35
N PRO A 236 -4.19 32.80 -3.11
CA PRO A 236 -4.37 33.97 -3.94
C PRO A 236 -4.13 33.50 -5.38
N ASP A 237 -5.21 33.44 -6.19
CA ASP A 237 -5.21 33.03 -7.61
C ASP A 237 -3.82 33.29 -8.21
N PRO A 238 -3.10 32.24 -8.67
CA PRO A 238 -1.70 32.38 -9.01
C PRO A 238 -1.54 33.55 -9.97
N THR A 239 -0.65 34.48 -9.62
CA THR A 239 -0.47 35.74 -10.38
C THR A 239 0.55 35.59 -11.53
N ALA A 240 1.26 34.46 -11.58
CA ALA A 240 2.13 33.99 -12.65
C ALA A 240 2.13 32.45 -12.70
N PRO A 241 2.49 31.81 -13.83
CA PRO A 241 2.68 30.36 -13.89
C PRO A 241 3.93 29.98 -13.09
N THR A 242 3.84 28.90 -12.31
CA THR A 242 4.95 28.31 -11.55
C THR A 242 5.51 27.06 -12.22
N THR A 243 4.72 26.38 -13.04
CA THR A 243 5.12 25.23 -13.87
C THR A 243 5.29 25.63 -15.33
N ALA A 244 6.13 24.91 -16.08
CA ALA A 244 6.22 25.08 -17.54
C ALA A 244 4.92 24.70 -18.26
N ALA A 245 4.76 25.17 -19.51
CA ALA A 245 3.68 24.72 -20.38
C ALA A 245 3.85 23.21 -20.70
N PRO A 246 2.76 22.49 -21.03
CA PRO A 246 2.84 21.09 -21.45
C PRO A 246 3.86 20.89 -22.58
N SER A 247 4.54 19.74 -22.62
CA SER A 247 5.44 19.45 -23.74
C SER A 247 4.62 19.17 -25.01
N PRO A 248 4.97 19.77 -26.16
CA PRO A 248 4.20 19.57 -27.38
C PRO A 248 4.46 18.16 -27.96
N THR A 249 3.43 17.55 -28.55
CA THR A 249 3.43 16.12 -28.92
C THR A 249 3.47 15.85 -30.43
N GLU A 250 3.32 16.90 -31.25
CA GLU A 250 3.40 16.79 -32.71
C GLU A 250 4.82 16.42 -33.17
N ALA A 251 4.94 15.62 -34.23
CA ALA A 251 6.25 15.26 -34.77
C ALA A 251 6.93 16.49 -35.41
N ASP A 252 8.21 16.72 -35.14
CA ASP A 252 9.01 17.85 -35.68
C ASP A 252 8.84 18.07 -37.19
N ALA A 253 8.69 16.99 -37.97
CA ALA A 253 8.53 17.05 -39.42
C ALA A 253 7.22 17.72 -39.87
N ASP A 254 6.19 17.67 -39.01
CA ASP A 254 4.86 18.18 -39.27
C ASP A 254 4.59 19.53 -38.58
N VAL A 255 5.64 20.16 -38.04
CA VAL A 255 5.54 21.42 -37.30
C VAL A 255 6.29 22.56 -38.00
N ILE A 256 5.69 23.75 -38.00
CA ILE A 256 6.39 25.02 -38.27
C ILE A 256 6.36 25.83 -36.96
N SER A 257 7.46 25.77 -36.20
CA SER A 257 7.54 26.37 -34.86
C SER A 257 7.90 27.85 -34.91
N VAL A 258 7.07 28.67 -34.27
CA VAL A 258 7.27 30.13 -34.16
C VAL A 258 7.90 30.47 -32.82
N PHE A 259 7.48 29.82 -31.73
CA PHE A 259 8.05 29.99 -30.39
C PHE A 259 7.77 28.75 -29.54
N SER A 260 8.78 27.89 -29.35
CA SER A 260 8.72 26.69 -28.52
C SER A 260 10.14 26.17 -28.31
N ASP A 261 10.47 25.71 -27.11
CA ASP A 261 11.73 25.02 -26.83
C ASP A 261 11.73 23.55 -27.28
N GLY A 262 10.53 22.97 -27.49
CA GLY A 262 10.36 21.58 -27.95
C GLY A 262 10.67 21.37 -29.44
N TYR A 263 10.72 22.45 -30.23
CA TYR A 263 10.88 22.38 -31.69
C TYR A 263 11.98 23.30 -32.21
N THR A 264 12.48 22.99 -33.41
CA THR A 264 13.36 23.93 -34.12
C THR A 264 12.59 25.15 -34.60
N GLN A 265 12.85 26.31 -33.98
CA GLN A 265 12.21 27.58 -34.30
C GLN A 265 12.57 28.12 -35.69
N ILE A 266 11.61 28.73 -36.39
CA ILE A 266 11.83 29.45 -37.65
C ILE A 266 12.76 30.66 -37.48
N THR A 267 13.38 31.10 -38.58
CA THR A 267 14.32 32.22 -38.54
C THR A 267 13.62 33.59 -38.52
N GLY A 268 14.31 34.57 -37.93
CA GLY A 268 13.88 35.97 -37.99
C GLY A 268 12.76 36.34 -37.01
N VAL A 269 12.43 35.47 -36.06
CA VAL A 269 11.41 35.75 -35.03
C VAL A 269 11.85 36.93 -34.15
N ASP A 270 11.08 38.00 -34.22
CA ASP A 270 11.13 39.19 -33.39
C ASP A 270 9.82 39.26 -32.61
N THR A 271 9.88 38.89 -31.33
CA THR A 271 8.73 38.91 -30.41
C THR A 271 8.36 40.32 -29.93
N ASN A 272 9.16 41.34 -30.29
CA ASN A 272 8.86 42.73 -29.95
C ASN A 272 9.30 43.74 -31.04
N PRO A 273 8.61 43.77 -32.19
CA PRO A 273 8.98 44.59 -33.36
C PRO A 273 8.67 46.09 -33.23
N ASP A 274 8.31 46.58 -32.03
CA ASP A 274 8.00 48.00 -31.73
C ASP A 274 7.01 48.66 -32.69
N TRP A 275 5.80 48.11 -32.81
CA TRP A 275 4.68 48.68 -33.59
C TRP A 275 4.00 49.86 -32.89
N GLY A 276 4.53 50.32 -31.76
CA GLY A 276 3.92 51.36 -30.91
C GLY A 276 2.95 50.82 -29.86
N GLN A 277 3.06 49.53 -29.53
CA GLN A 277 2.35 48.90 -28.43
C GLN A 277 2.77 49.47 -27.06
N ALA A 278 1.87 49.38 -26.09
CA ALA A 278 2.14 49.68 -24.69
C ALA A 278 2.43 48.41 -23.87
N THR A 279 2.11 47.22 -24.42
CA THR A 279 2.44 45.91 -23.85
C THR A 279 3.93 45.79 -23.56
N VAL A 280 4.27 45.25 -22.39
CA VAL A 280 5.64 44.94 -22.01
C VAL A 280 5.89 43.46 -22.23
N THR A 281 6.80 43.14 -23.15
CA THR A 281 7.11 41.76 -23.51
C THR A 281 8.46 41.32 -22.97
N THR A 282 8.49 40.20 -22.28
CA THR A 282 9.70 39.54 -21.75
C THR A 282 9.66 38.05 -22.04
N ILE A 283 10.83 37.42 -22.17
CA ILE A 283 10.93 35.94 -22.15
C ILE A 283 11.38 35.58 -20.74
N GLU A 284 10.56 34.80 -20.04
CA GLU A 284 10.84 34.27 -18.71
C GLU A 284 11.23 32.79 -18.84
N SER A 285 12.08 32.31 -17.93
CA SER A 285 12.39 30.88 -17.85
C SER A 285 11.62 30.29 -16.69
N ILE A 286 10.66 29.43 -16.98
CA ILE A 286 9.82 28.73 -16.01
C ILE A 286 10.23 27.26 -16.08
N GLU A 287 10.83 26.74 -14.99
CA GLU A 287 11.40 25.38 -14.96
C GLU A 287 12.38 25.06 -16.10
N GLY A 288 13.11 26.08 -16.59
CA GLY A 288 14.04 25.92 -17.71
C GLY A 288 13.40 26.04 -19.10
N ASN A 289 12.07 26.12 -19.20
CA ASN A 289 11.33 26.40 -20.43
C ASN A 289 11.19 27.91 -20.65
N SER A 290 11.42 28.37 -21.88
CA SER A 290 11.32 29.74 -22.35
C SER A 290 9.86 30.11 -22.63
N THR A 291 9.26 30.92 -21.77
CA THR A 291 7.88 31.39 -21.89
C THR A 291 7.81 32.87 -22.27
N LEU A 292 6.99 33.22 -23.26
CA LEU A 292 6.77 34.60 -23.70
C LEU A 292 5.70 35.28 -22.84
N LYS A 293 6.11 36.21 -21.98
CA LYS A 293 5.19 37.02 -21.16
C LYS A 293 4.87 38.34 -21.82
N MET A 294 3.58 38.67 -21.88
CA MET A 294 3.03 39.93 -22.38
C MET A 294 2.26 40.62 -21.26
N ALA A 295 2.93 41.48 -20.51
CA ALA A 295 2.36 42.19 -19.37
C ALA A 295 1.62 43.46 -19.78
N GLY A 296 0.39 43.62 -19.26
CA GLY A 296 -0.47 44.76 -19.57
C GLY A 296 -0.85 44.81 -21.06
N LEU A 297 -1.29 43.68 -21.59
CA LEU A 297 -1.57 43.51 -23.02
C LEU A 297 -2.56 44.57 -23.49
N ASN A 298 -2.09 45.46 -24.37
CA ASN A 298 -2.98 46.32 -25.17
C ASN A 298 -3.07 45.74 -26.58
N TYR A 299 -1.93 45.48 -27.20
CA TYR A 299 -1.70 44.56 -28.31
C TYR A 299 -0.20 44.26 -28.37
N GLN A 300 0.21 43.15 -28.94
CA GLN A 300 1.61 42.76 -29.10
C GLN A 300 1.79 42.05 -30.44
N GLY A 301 2.75 42.52 -31.25
CA GLY A 301 3.11 41.89 -32.50
C GLY A 301 4.25 40.90 -32.33
N ILE A 302 4.24 39.83 -33.12
CA ILE A 302 5.40 38.95 -33.36
C ILE A 302 5.65 38.97 -34.87
N GLN A 303 6.88 39.20 -35.30
CA GLN A 303 7.25 39.25 -36.71
C GLN A 303 8.31 38.20 -37.02
N TYR A 304 8.23 37.57 -38.18
CA TYR A 304 9.19 36.55 -38.62
C TYR A 304 9.32 36.56 -40.15
N ASP A 305 10.27 35.78 -40.67
CA ASP A 305 10.41 35.58 -42.12
C ASP A 305 9.14 34.90 -42.67
N SER A 306 8.63 35.34 -43.83
CA SER A 306 7.42 34.77 -44.45
C SER A 306 7.45 33.23 -44.52
N GLN A 307 6.36 32.60 -44.06
CA GLN A 307 6.14 31.16 -44.05
C GLN A 307 4.93 30.79 -44.92
N ASP A 308 5.06 29.68 -45.66
CA ASP A 308 3.94 29.01 -46.32
C ASP A 308 3.36 27.96 -45.37
N VAL A 309 2.22 28.29 -44.78
CA VAL A 309 1.47 27.42 -43.85
C VAL A 309 0.24 26.80 -44.52
N SER A 310 0.08 26.95 -45.84
CA SER A 310 -1.09 26.44 -46.57
C SER A 310 -1.22 24.91 -46.59
N GLY A 311 -0.12 24.21 -46.27
CA GLY A 311 -0.11 22.76 -46.08
C GLY A 311 -0.51 22.32 -44.67
N LYS A 312 -0.67 23.23 -43.72
CA LYS A 312 -1.03 22.96 -42.32
C LYS A 312 -2.55 23.08 -42.11
N THR A 313 -3.05 22.51 -41.02
CA THR A 313 -4.48 22.59 -40.66
C THR A 313 -4.73 23.40 -39.41
N THR A 314 -3.73 23.53 -38.53
CA THR A 314 -3.92 24.05 -37.18
C THR A 314 -2.82 25.05 -36.83
N LEU A 315 -3.20 26.09 -36.09
CA LEU A 315 -2.31 26.97 -35.34
C LEU A 315 -2.50 26.63 -33.85
N HIS A 316 -1.46 26.14 -33.21
CA HIS A 316 -1.43 25.77 -31.79
C HIS A 316 -0.78 26.90 -30.97
N LEU A 317 -1.28 27.11 -29.75
CA LEU A 317 -0.56 27.81 -28.68
C LEU A 317 -0.95 27.29 -27.31
N ASP A 318 0.00 27.31 -26.38
CA ASP A 318 -0.28 27.22 -24.96
C ASP A 318 -0.30 28.63 -24.35
N TYR A 319 -1.29 28.91 -23.51
CA TYR A 319 -1.36 30.16 -22.78
C TYR A 319 -1.66 29.96 -21.29
N TRP A 320 -1.23 30.92 -20.49
CA TRP A 320 -1.57 31.04 -19.08
C TRP A 320 -1.89 32.51 -18.75
N THR A 321 -2.88 32.77 -17.90
CA THR A 321 -3.21 34.12 -17.43
C THR A 321 -3.84 34.10 -16.04
N ALA A 322 -3.59 35.15 -15.25
CA ALA A 322 -4.27 35.38 -13.98
C ALA A 322 -5.51 36.27 -14.12
N ASP A 323 -5.54 37.14 -15.12
CA ASP A 323 -6.40 38.33 -15.14
C ASP A 323 -7.01 38.67 -16.50
N ALA A 324 -6.54 38.08 -17.60
CA ALA A 324 -7.19 38.22 -18.90
C ALA A 324 -8.44 37.34 -18.96
N THR A 325 -9.55 37.88 -19.46
CA THR A 325 -10.80 37.13 -19.67
C THR A 325 -10.99 36.72 -21.13
N ALA A 326 -10.33 37.44 -22.04
CA ALA A 326 -10.29 37.13 -23.47
C ALA A 326 -9.17 37.93 -24.15
N PHE A 327 -8.64 37.42 -25.25
CA PHE A 327 -7.73 38.12 -26.14
C PHE A 327 -7.92 37.62 -27.57
N ASP A 328 -7.61 38.45 -28.55
CA ASP A 328 -7.69 38.10 -29.96
C ASP A 328 -6.30 37.71 -30.48
N VAL A 329 -6.22 36.60 -31.19
CA VAL A 329 -5.03 36.15 -31.94
C VAL A 329 -5.26 36.45 -33.41
N PHE A 330 -4.41 37.29 -33.99
CA PHE A 330 -4.44 37.61 -35.41
C PHE A 330 -3.33 36.91 -36.16
N LEU A 331 -3.70 36.26 -37.26
CA LEU A 331 -2.78 35.81 -38.29
C LEU A 331 -2.69 36.87 -39.40
N ILE A 332 -1.48 37.23 -39.83
CA ILE A 332 -1.27 38.37 -40.73
C ILE A 332 -0.47 37.96 -41.97
N SER A 333 -1.03 38.30 -43.14
CA SER A 333 -0.38 38.26 -44.45
C SER A 333 -0.44 39.65 -45.12
N PRO A 334 0.28 39.92 -46.23
CA PRO A 334 0.41 41.29 -46.73
C PRO A 334 -0.92 41.96 -47.09
N GLY A 335 -1.34 42.91 -46.26
CA GLY A 335 -2.55 43.72 -46.45
C GLY A 335 -3.83 43.12 -45.87
N ASN A 336 -3.76 41.96 -45.19
CA ASN A 336 -4.92 41.28 -44.59
C ASN A 336 -4.61 40.81 -43.16
N GLU A 337 -5.57 40.96 -42.24
CA GLU A 337 -5.53 40.41 -40.88
C GLU A 337 -6.93 39.92 -40.48
N VAL A 338 -7.00 38.81 -39.75
CA VAL A 338 -8.24 38.31 -39.13
C VAL A 338 -7.94 37.86 -37.72
N ALA A 339 -8.85 38.18 -36.80
CA ALA A 339 -8.80 37.74 -35.41
C ALA A 339 -9.56 36.43 -35.20
N TYR A 340 -8.99 35.58 -34.36
CA TYR A 340 -9.70 34.56 -33.60
C TYR A 340 -9.73 34.98 -32.13
N THR A 341 -10.91 35.02 -31.52
CA THR A 341 -11.04 35.37 -30.09
C THR A 341 -10.84 34.12 -29.24
N VAL A 342 -9.83 34.15 -28.38
CA VAL A 342 -9.65 33.19 -27.29
C VAL A 342 -10.42 33.70 -26.08
N THR A 343 -11.35 32.90 -25.57
CA THR A 343 -11.96 33.13 -24.25
C THR A 343 -11.02 32.51 -23.22
N ALA A 344 -10.46 33.33 -22.34
CA ALA A 344 -9.35 32.92 -21.50
C ALA A 344 -9.83 32.33 -20.16
N THR A 345 -9.35 31.14 -19.82
CA THR A 345 -9.46 30.55 -18.49
C THR A 345 -8.32 31.06 -17.62
N GLN A 346 -8.61 31.47 -16.40
CA GLN A 346 -7.63 32.04 -15.46
C GLN A 346 -7.07 30.94 -14.54
N GLY A 347 -5.80 31.07 -14.15
CA GLY A 347 -5.18 30.25 -13.10
C GLY A 347 -4.50 28.95 -13.54
N GLY A 348 -4.41 28.65 -14.84
CA GLY A 348 -3.77 27.43 -15.33
C GLY A 348 -3.31 27.52 -16.79
N TRP A 349 -2.44 26.57 -17.20
CA TRP A 349 -2.01 26.44 -18.59
C TRP A 349 -3.15 25.87 -19.42
N GLN A 350 -3.34 26.40 -20.62
CA GLN A 350 -4.43 26.07 -21.52
C GLN A 350 -3.87 25.92 -22.94
N SER A 351 -4.16 24.80 -23.58
CA SER A 351 -3.80 24.55 -24.97
C SER A 351 -4.95 24.94 -25.91
N VAL A 352 -4.62 25.66 -26.97
CA VAL A 352 -5.60 26.14 -27.96
C VAL A 352 -5.16 25.75 -29.36
N ASP A 353 -5.97 24.91 -29.99
CA ASP A 353 -5.89 24.61 -31.41
C ASP A 353 -6.87 25.47 -32.20
N ILE A 354 -6.33 26.36 -33.03
CA ILE A 354 -7.10 27.22 -33.93
C ILE A 354 -7.04 26.61 -35.34
N PRO A 355 -8.18 26.13 -35.90
CA PRO A 355 -8.20 25.66 -37.27
C PRO A 355 -7.79 26.79 -38.22
N LEU A 356 -6.82 26.55 -39.11
CA LEU A 356 -6.35 27.55 -40.07
C LEU A 356 -7.44 27.99 -41.06
N SER A 357 -8.46 27.15 -41.26
CA SER A 357 -9.68 27.50 -41.99
C SER A 357 -10.44 28.70 -41.40
N THR A 358 -10.19 29.04 -40.13
CA THR A 358 -10.67 30.28 -39.48
C THR A 358 -10.16 31.53 -40.20
N PHE A 359 -8.95 31.48 -40.76
CA PHE A 359 -8.31 32.62 -41.42
C PHE A 359 -8.49 32.61 -42.95
N ASP A 360 -9.08 31.53 -43.49
CA ASP A 360 -9.28 31.34 -44.92
C ASP A 360 -10.13 32.44 -45.55
N GLY A 361 -9.80 32.78 -46.79
CA GLY A 361 -10.51 33.79 -47.58
C GLY A 361 -10.20 35.24 -47.19
N VAL A 362 -9.39 35.47 -46.17
CA VAL A 362 -8.88 36.81 -45.81
C VAL A 362 -7.36 36.79 -45.72
N VAL A 363 -6.76 35.88 -44.95
CA VAL A 363 -5.31 35.74 -44.84
C VAL A 363 -4.79 34.86 -45.99
N ASP A 364 -3.67 35.25 -46.58
CA ASP A 364 -2.94 34.43 -47.56
C ASP A 364 -2.02 33.47 -46.80
N LEU A 365 -2.47 32.23 -46.60
CA LEU A 365 -1.73 31.20 -45.86
C LEU A 365 -0.41 30.81 -46.53
N THR A 366 -0.15 31.22 -47.78
CA THR A 366 1.14 30.98 -48.46
C THR A 366 2.20 32.03 -48.12
N ASP A 367 1.83 33.10 -47.42
CA ASP A 367 2.69 34.26 -47.14
C ASP A 367 2.35 34.88 -45.78
N VAL A 368 2.42 34.09 -44.72
CA VAL A 368 2.19 34.56 -43.34
C VAL A 368 3.52 35.00 -42.74
N PHE A 369 3.60 36.21 -42.21
CA PHE A 369 4.85 36.77 -41.71
C PHE A 369 4.75 37.43 -40.33
N GLN A 370 3.54 37.50 -39.74
CA GLN A 370 3.29 38.19 -38.48
C GLN A 370 2.13 37.55 -37.70
N PHE A 371 2.24 37.59 -36.36
CA PHE A 371 1.13 37.45 -35.42
C PHE A 371 0.86 38.77 -34.72
N LYS A 372 -0.37 38.92 -34.22
CA LYS A 372 -0.71 39.96 -33.25
C LYS A 372 -1.65 39.41 -32.19
N PHE A 373 -1.25 39.53 -30.94
CA PHE A 373 -2.14 39.35 -29.79
C PHE A 373 -2.76 40.71 -29.47
N ASP A 374 -4.07 40.79 -29.30
CA ASP A 374 -4.77 42.04 -29.00
C ASP A 374 -5.72 41.84 -27.82
N ALA A 375 -5.67 42.73 -26.85
CA ALA A 375 -6.65 42.68 -25.77
C ALA A 375 -7.95 43.30 -26.26
N GLN A 376 -9.09 42.66 -26.01
CA GLN A 376 -10.37 43.21 -26.40
C GLN A 376 -10.58 44.61 -25.76
N ASN A 377 -10.72 45.63 -26.60
CA ASN A 377 -10.78 47.06 -26.22
C ASN A 377 -9.48 47.68 -25.68
N HIS A 378 -8.32 47.05 -25.88
CA HIS A 378 -6.99 47.49 -25.42
C HIS A 378 -6.89 47.70 -23.90
N THR A 379 -7.68 46.94 -23.13
CA THR A 379 -7.64 46.90 -21.66
C THR A 379 -7.47 45.44 -21.24
N GLY A 380 -6.30 44.87 -21.51
CA GLY A 380 -5.99 43.47 -21.20
C GLY A 380 -5.13 43.28 -19.97
N GLY A 381 -5.19 42.06 -19.45
CA GLY A 381 -4.33 41.56 -18.38
C GLY A 381 -2.93 41.15 -18.86
N THR A 382 -2.27 40.30 -18.11
CA THR A 382 -1.01 39.65 -18.45
C THR A 382 -1.28 38.27 -19.02
N ILE A 383 -0.73 37.97 -20.20
CA ILE A 383 -0.75 36.63 -20.78
C ILE A 383 0.67 36.08 -20.90
N TYR A 384 0.83 34.80 -20.64
CA TYR A 384 2.03 34.01 -20.88
C TYR A 384 1.72 33.08 -22.03
N VAL A 385 2.63 32.94 -22.98
CA VAL A 385 2.45 32.12 -24.18
C VAL A 385 3.68 31.26 -24.37
N ASP A 386 3.45 29.98 -24.64
CA ASP A 386 4.47 29.03 -25.09
C ASP A 386 3.89 28.14 -26.20
N ASN A 387 4.71 27.29 -26.82
CA ASN A 387 4.31 26.32 -27.83
C ASN A 387 3.47 26.91 -28.97
N LEU A 388 3.90 28.06 -29.50
CA LEU A 388 3.27 28.70 -30.65
C LEU A 388 3.80 28.07 -31.96
N TYR A 389 2.99 27.27 -32.64
CA TYR A 389 3.38 26.60 -33.88
C TYR A 389 2.22 26.26 -34.82
N PHE A 390 2.52 25.93 -36.08
CA PHE A 390 1.53 25.38 -37.03
C PHE A 390 1.73 23.88 -37.23
N SER A 391 0.65 23.09 -37.23
CA SER A 391 0.68 21.63 -37.36
C SER A 391 -0.43 21.07 -38.26
N GLY A 392 -0.38 19.75 -38.49
CA GLY A 392 -1.31 18.99 -39.32
C GLY A 392 -1.07 19.09 -40.83
N THR A 393 -1.83 18.32 -41.62
CA THR A 393 -1.69 18.23 -43.09
C THR A 393 -3.01 18.46 -43.81
N ALA A 394 -3.11 19.51 -44.63
CA ALA A 394 -4.35 19.87 -45.32
C ALA A 394 -4.70 18.90 -46.47
N THR A 395 -5.82 18.19 -46.35
CA THR A 395 -6.47 17.45 -47.45
C THR A 395 -7.64 18.26 -48.05
N VAL A 396 -7.81 18.18 -49.37
CA VAL A 396 -8.70 19.04 -50.18
C VAL A 396 -10.18 18.62 -50.06
N ASP A 397 -11.06 19.52 -49.59
CA ASP A 397 -12.51 19.34 -49.33
C ASP A 397 -13.42 19.53 -50.60
N PRO A 398 -14.72 19.12 -50.62
CA PRO A 398 -15.80 20.09 -50.33
C PRO A 398 -17.16 19.54 -49.72
N VAL A 399 -17.76 20.23 -48.74
CA VAL A 399 -19.00 21.09 -48.82
C VAL A 399 -19.76 21.28 -47.47
N ASP A 400 -19.69 22.53 -46.98
CA ASP A 400 -20.65 23.45 -46.27
C ASP A 400 -21.20 23.16 -44.84
N PRO A 401 -20.99 24.08 -43.86
CA PRO A 401 -21.44 23.95 -42.47
C PRO A 401 -22.81 24.62 -42.23
N VAL A 402 -23.63 24.02 -41.36
CA VAL A 402 -24.87 24.66 -40.85
C VAL A 402 -24.85 24.68 -39.31
N ASP A 403 -25.05 25.90 -38.80
CA ASP A 403 -25.59 26.42 -37.51
C ASP A 403 -25.88 25.45 -36.34
N PRO A 404 -25.76 25.93 -35.08
CA PRO A 404 -25.85 25.08 -33.89
C PRO A 404 -27.29 24.79 -33.45
N VAL A 405 -27.43 23.59 -32.86
CA VAL A 405 -28.53 23.03 -32.04
C VAL A 405 -29.65 22.27 -32.77
N ASP A 406 -29.55 20.93 -32.80
CA ASP A 406 -30.70 20.00 -32.63
C ASP A 406 -30.18 18.58 -32.27
N PRO A 407 -30.95 17.77 -31.50
CA PRO A 407 -30.58 16.40 -31.13
C PRO A 407 -30.52 15.50 -32.37
N VAL A 408 -29.54 14.59 -32.40
CA VAL A 408 -29.22 13.71 -33.53
C VAL A 408 -30.49 12.97 -34.02
N GLU A 409 -30.76 13.05 -35.35
CA GLU A 409 -31.90 12.36 -35.98
C GLU A 409 -31.78 10.82 -35.86
N PRO A 410 -32.91 10.09 -35.72
CA PRO A 410 -32.93 8.64 -35.85
C PRO A 410 -32.40 8.20 -37.22
N GLY A 411 -31.24 7.52 -37.24
CA GLY A 411 -30.62 7.04 -38.48
C GLY A 411 -29.16 7.46 -38.68
N ALA A 412 -28.56 8.24 -37.78
CA ALA A 412 -27.13 8.56 -37.84
C ALA A 412 -26.26 7.32 -37.56
N ASN A 413 -25.14 7.21 -38.29
CA ASN A 413 -24.10 6.23 -37.99
C ASN A 413 -23.37 6.66 -36.71
N LEU A 414 -23.26 5.74 -35.75
CA LEU A 414 -22.61 5.98 -34.47
C LEU A 414 -21.13 5.59 -34.45
N VAL A 415 -20.67 4.82 -35.45
CA VAL A 415 -19.28 4.34 -35.55
C VAL A 415 -18.36 5.46 -36.01
N VAL A 416 -17.25 5.67 -35.29
CA VAL A 416 -16.23 6.69 -35.63
C VAL A 416 -15.14 6.06 -36.51
N ASN A 417 -14.76 6.73 -37.60
CA ASN A 417 -13.76 6.24 -38.56
C ASN A 417 -14.00 4.79 -39.04
N GLY A 418 -15.27 4.42 -39.25
CA GLY A 418 -15.64 3.06 -39.72
C GLY A 418 -15.38 2.81 -41.20
N ASP A 419 -15.09 3.86 -41.96
CA ASP A 419 -14.61 3.82 -43.35
C ASP A 419 -13.08 3.89 -43.46
N PHE A 420 -12.36 4.08 -42.34
CA PHE A 420 -10.89 4.06 -42.24
C PHE A 420 -10.16 5.12 -43.09
N GLU A 421 -10.87 6.10 -43.66
CA GLU A 421 -10.32 7.10 -44.58
C GLU A 421 -9.40 8.12 -43.92
N LEU A 422 -9.29 8.10 -42.58
CA LEU A 422 -8.25 8.82 -41.84
C LEU A 422 -6.85 8.21 -42.01
N GLY A 423 -6.75 7.04 -42.65
CA GLY A 423 -5.48 6.36 -42.91
C GLY A 423 -4.85 5.68 -41.68
N ASN A 424 -5.56 5.69 -40.56
CA ASN A 424 -5.19 5.07 -39.29
C ASN A 424 -6.40 4.38 -38.63
N ALA A 425 -6.14 3.73 -37.51
CA ALA A 425 -7.14 3.00 -36.72
C ALA A 425 -7.23 3.54 -35.29
N ASP A 426 -6.93 4.82 -35.06
CA ASP A 426 -6.62 5.35 -33.71
C ASP A 426 -7.81 5.29 -32.73
N VAL A 427 -9.03 5.18 -33.23
CA VAL A 427 -10.27 4.99 -32.45
C VAL A 427 -10.77 3.53 -32.45
N TRP A 428 -9.96 2.62 -32.98
CA TRP A 428 -10.19 1.18 -33.05
C TRP A 428 -9.02 0.44 -32.37
N GLY A 429 -9.25 -0.10 -31.18
CA GLY A 429 -8.29 -0.94 -30.47
C GLY A 429 -7.97 -2.24 -31.23
N GLY A 430 -6.76 -2.78 -31.00
CA GLY A 430 -6.30 -4.04 -31.59
C GLY A 430 -5.16 -3.93 -32.62
N THR A 431 -4.55 -2.75 -32.80
CA THR A 431 -3.45 -2.51 -33.76
C THR A 431 -2.14 -3.19 -33.38
N ASN A 432 -2.09 -4.51 -33.49
CA ASN A 432 -0.85 -5.29 -33.46
C ASN A 432 -0.31 -5.51 -34.88
N ASN A 433 0.83 -6.19 -35.02
CA ASN A 433 1.47 -6.46 -36.32
C ASN A 433 0.60 -7.25 -37.33
N PHE A 434 -0.57 -7.73 -36.90
CA PHE A 434 -1.52 -8.46 -37.72
C PHE A 434 -2.64 -7.59 -38.27
N ILE A 435 -2.70 -6.32 -37.87
CA ILE A 435 -3.71 -5.35 -38.28
C ILE A 435 -3.02 -4.15 -38.94
N THR A 436 -3.44 -3.82 -40.15
CA THR A 436 -2.88 -2.69 -40.90
C THR A 436 -3.99 -1.92 -41.60
N ILE A 437 -3.90 -0.61 -41.62
CA ILE A 437 -4.69 0.23 -42.52
C ILE A 437 -3.88 0.38 -43.82
N GLU A 438 -4.41 -0.13 -44.94
CA GLU A 438 -3.74 -0.08 -46.24
C GLU A 438 -4.65 0.56 -47.31
N GLN A 439 -4.05 1.20 -48.32
CA GLN A 439 -4.83 1.73 -49.45
C GLN A 439 -5.38 0.57 -50.30
N GLY A 440 -6.68 0.32 -50.18
CA GLY A 440 -7.44 -0.45 -51.16
C GLY A 440 -7.56 0.38 -52.45
N GLY A 441 -7.38 -0.23 -53.63
CA GLY A 441 -7.33 0.52 -54.89
C GLY A 441 -8.45 1.55 -55.09
N SER A 442 -8.14 2.63 -55.85
CA SER A 442 -8.88 3.89 -56.01
C SER A 442 -9.00 4.77 -54.75
N ASP A 443 -7.85 5.05 -54.13
CA ASP A 443 -7.65 6.08 -53.10
C ASP A 443 -8.53 5.95 -51.84
N ALA A 444 -8.96 4.72 -51.48
CA ALA A 444 -9.75 4.42 -50.28
C ALA A 444 -8.95 3.59 -49.28
N PHE A 445 -8.86 4.00 -48.02
CA PHE A 445 -8.20 3.23 -46.96
C PHE A 445 -9.11 2.11 -46.45
N ILE A 446 -8.53 0.94 -46.19
CA ILE A 446 -9.27 -0.23 -45.69
C ILE A 446 -8.52 -0.86 -44.52
N ALA A 447 -9.27 -1.40 -43.56
CA ALA A 447 -8.68 -2.17 -42.48
C ALA A 447 -8.42 -3.60 -42.91
N LYS A 448 -7.22 -4.10 -42.69
CA LYS A 448 -6.82 -5.47 -42.97
C LYS A 448 -6.43 -6.17 -41.68
N VAL A 449 -7.01 -7.33 -41.45
CA VAL A 449 -6.72 -8.23 -40.33
C VAL A 449 -6.23 -9.56 -40.88
N ILE A 450 -5.01 -9.96 -40.52
CA ILE A 450 -4.42 -11.23 -40.92
C ILE A 450 -4.36 -12.13 -39.69
N ALA A 451 -5.01 -13.29 -39.69
CA ALA A 451 -4.85 -14.30 -38.64
C ALA A 451 -3.94 -15.43 -39.15
N PRO A 452 -2.66 -15.46 -38.77
CA PRO A 452 -1.78 -16.61 -38.97
C PRO A 452 -2.28 -17.87 -38.25
N GLU A 453 -1.64 -19.00 -38.56
CA GLU A 453 -1.88 -20.28 -37.88
C GLU A 453 -1.91 -20.11 -36.35
N ALA A 454 -2.98 -20.61 -35.74
CA ALA A 454 -3.30 -20.52 -34.32
C ALA A 454 -3.63 -19.12 -33.76
N GLN A 455 -3.70 -18.04 -34.54
CA GLN A 455 -3.94 -16.70 -34.01
C GLN A 455 -5.37 -16.19 -34.25
N SER A 456 -5.80 -15.23 -33.43
CA SER A 456 -7.16 -14.64 -33.49
C SER A 456 -7.22 -13.10 -33.33
N PRO A 457 -6.49 -12.31 -34.15
CA PRO A 457 -6.48 -10.85 -34.07
C PRO A 457 -7.84 -10.22 -34.43
N GLY A 458 -8.17 -9.08 -33.83
CA GLY A 458 -9.40 -8.36 -34.11
C GLY A 458 -9.32 -6.85 -33.84
N LEU A 459 -10.18 -6.11 -34.52
CA LEU A 459 -10.40 -4.66 -34.40
C LEU A 459 -11.60 -4.42 -33.48
N LYS A 460 -11.45 -3.61 -32.43
CA LYS A 460 -12.54 -3.28 -31.49
C LYS A 460 -12.74 -1.78 -31.39
N GLN A 461 -13.97 -1.29 -31.52
CA GLN A 461 -14.33 0.08 -31.11
C GLN A 461 -15.36 0.02 -29.98
N THR A 462 -15.13 0.81 -28.93
CA THR A 462 -15.92 0.80 -27.70
C THR A 462 -16.80 2.02 -27.56
N LYS A 463 -17.78 1.95 -26.65
CA LYS A 463 -18.68 3.06 -26.29
C LYS A 463 -19.46 3.71 -27.44
N ILE A 464 -19.73 2.95 -28.49
CA ILE A 464 -20.46 3.42 -29.66
C ILE A 464 -21.89 3.77 -29.23
N GLY A 465 -22.25 5.05 -29.30
CA GLY A 465 -23.58 5.52 -28.93
C GLY A 465 -23.82 5.66 -27.42
N GLU A 466 -22.79 5.85 -26.61
CA GLU A 466 -22.91 6.27 -25.21
C GLU A 466 -23.86 7.46 -25.06
N GLY A 467 -24.78 7.39 -24.09
CA GLY A 467 -25.84 8.39 -23.88
C GLY A 467 -26.89 8.49 -24.99
N VAL A 468 -26.75 7.77 -26.10
CA VAL A 468 -27.65 7.79 -27.26
C VAL A 468 -28.45 6.48 -27.38
N ILE A 469 -27.83 5.34 -27.07
CA ILE A 469 -28.46 4.03 -27.10
C ILE A 469 -29.18 3.77 -25.77
N THR A 470 -30.43 3.32 -25.85
CA THR A 470 -31.30 3.04 -24.70
C THR A 470 -31.59 1.55 -24.55
N ALA A 471 -31.92 1.11 -23.34
CA ALA A 471 -32.15 -0.31 -23.04
C ALA A 471 -33.23 -0.90 -23.96
N GLY A 472 -32.92 -2.03 -24.60
CA GLY A 472 -33.83 -2.66 -25.54
C GLY A 472 -34.01 -1.94 -26.88
N GLN A 473 -33.20 -0.93 -27.20
CA GLN A 473 -33.25 -0.23 -28.49
C GLN A 473 -32.80 -1.14 -29.64
N ALA A 474 -33.55 -1.15 -30.75
CA ALA A 474 -33.13 -1.88 -31.93
C ALA A 474 -31.99 -1.15 -32.65
N LEU A 475 -30.98 -1.90 -33.05
CA LEU A 475 -29.78 -1.40 -33.73
C LEU A 475 -29.57 -2.19 -35.02
N THR A 476 -29.15 -1.52 -36.08
CA THR A 476 -28.67 -2.16 -37.31
C THR A 476 -27.16 -2.00 -37.39
N VAL A 477 -26.42 -3.10 -37.32
CA VAL A 477 -24.96 -3.16 -37.51
C VAL A 477 -24.67 -3.57 -38.95
N SER A 478 -23.84 -2.84 -39.68
CA SER A 478 -23.42 -3.20 -41.03
C SER A 478 -21.95 -2.91 -41.30
N PHE A 479 -21.35 -3.66 -42.22
CA PHE A 479 -19.97 -3.48 -42.68
C PHE A 479 -19.77 -4.19 -44.02
N ASP A 480 -18.81 -3.72 -44.81
CA ASP A 480 -18.33 -4.41 -46.00
C ASP A 480 -17.12 -5.27 -45.64
N MET A 481 -17.09 -6.50 -46.14
CA MET A 481 -15.95 -7.41 -45.95
C MET A 481 -15.59 -8.16 -47.22
N LYS A 482 -14.28 -8.35 -47.43
CA LYS A 482 -13.72 -9.38 -48.32
C LYS A 482 -12.57 -10.09 -47.62
N GLY A 483 -12.14 -11.23 -48.15
CA GLY A 483 -11.00 -11.93 -47.59
C GLY A 483 -10.68 -13.24 -48.28
N SER A 484 -9.71 -13.95 -47.70
CA SER A 484 -9.35 -15.30 -48.11
C SER A 484 -8.98 -16.14 -46.91
N VAL A 485 -9.26 -17.44 -47.01
CA VAL A 485 -8.74 -18.45 -46.10
C VAL A 485 -7.76 -19.33 -46.88
N LEU A 486 -6.52 -19.41 -46.40
CA LEU A 486 -5.57 -20.45 -46.78
C LEU A 486 -5.73 -21.61 -45.79
N GLY A 487 -5.69 -22.86 -46.26
CA GLY A 487 -5.88 -24.04 -45.39
C GLY A 487 -7.33 -24.27 -44.93
N ASP A 488 -7.53 -25.29 -44.09
CA ASP A 488 -8.81 -25.54 -43.40
C ASP A 488 -8.77 -24.89 -42.01
N GLY A 489 -9.90 -24.35 -41.51
CA GLY A 489 -10.01 -23.90 -40.11
C GLY A 489 -10.00 -22.39 -39.82
N GLY A 490 -10.14 -21.53 -40.85
CA GLY A 490 -10.27 -20.08 -40.68
C GLY A 490 -11.72 -19.58 -40.62
N VAL A 491 -12.00 -18.61 -39.75
CA VAL A 491 -13.30 -17.93 -39.58
C VAL A 491 -13.14 -16.43 -39.34
N VAL A 492 -14.21 -15.65 -39.56
CA VAL A 492 -14.31 -14.25 -39.14
C VAL A 492 -15.54 -14.10 -38.24
N ASN A 493 -15.36 -13.45 -37.08
CA ASN A 493 -16.39 -13.16 -36.10
C ASN A 493 -16.68 -11.66 -36.07
N ALA A 494 -17.94 -11.30 -35.84
CA ALA A 494 -18.33 -9.96 -35.42
C ALA A 494 -19.16 -10.08 -34.15
N LEU A 495 -18.73 -9.43 -33.07
CA LEU A 495 -19.37 -9.46 -31.75
C LEU A 495 -19.74 -8.04 -31.35
N LEU A 496 -20.99 -7.85 -30.92
CA LEU A 496 -21.46 -6.59 -30.36
C LEU A 496 -21.75 -6.77 -28.86
N PHE A 497 -21.24 -5.88 -28.02
CA PHE A 497 -21.43 -5.90 -26.57
C PHE A 497 -22.23 -4.67 -26.16
N THR A 498 -23.22 -4.81 -25.27
CA THR A 498 -23.91 -3.69 -24.63
C THR A 498 -23.26 -3.42 -23.28
N GLU A 499 -22.79 -2.20 -23.04
CA GLU A 499 -21.89 -1.89 -21.92
C GLU A 499 -22.49 -0.91 -20.91
N SER A 500 -22.07 -1.05 -19.65
CA SER A 500 -22.45 -0.20 -18.52
C SER A 500 -21.38 -0.17 -17.44
N SER A 501 -21.55 0.69 -16.44
CA SER A 501 -20.71 0.73 -15.22
C SER A 501 -20.63 -0.61 -14.47
N ALA A 502 -21.62 -1.47 -14.65
CA ALA A 502 -21.68 -2.83 -14.11
C ALA A 502 -21.11 -3.92 -15.06
N GLY A 503 -20.48 -3.54 -16.18
CA GLY A 503 -19.95 -4.44 -17.20
C GLY A 503 -20.87 -4.65 -18.42
N VAL A 504 -20.66 -5.75 -19.15
CA VAL A 504 -21.42 -6.08 -20.37
C VAL A 504 -22.79 -6.68 -20.00
N SER A 505 -23.87 -5.98 -20.34
CA SER A 505 -25.24 -6.41 -20.06
C SER A 505 -25.81 -7.38 -21.10
N LYS A 506 -25.23 -7.44 -22.31
CA LYS A 506 -25.60 -8.37 -23.38
C LYS A 506 -24.52 -8.45 -24.46
N THR A 507 -24.25 -9.64 -24.99
CA THR A 507 -23.46 -9.81 -26.23
C THR A 507 -24.34 -10.36 -27.35
N ASP A 508 -24.15 -9.87 -28.57
CA ASP A 508 -24.74 -10.40 -29.80
C ASP A 508 -23.62 -10.90 -30.73
N GLN A 509 -23.57 -12.21 -30.98
CA GLN A 509 -22.77 -12.77 -32.06
C GLN A 509 -23.47 -12.56 -33.40
N LEU A 510 -22.91 -11.69 -34.25
CA LEU A 510 -23.45 -11.39 -35.56
C LEU A 510 -23.10 -12.56 -36.49
N ALA A 511 -24.11 -13.36 -36.84
CA ALA A 511 -24.08 -14.69 -37.48
C ALA A 511 -22.88 -14.98 -38.43
N PRO A 512 -22.44 -16.26 -38.54
CA PRO A 512 -21.13 -16.61 -39.11
C PRO A 512 -20.88 -15.98 -40.48
N ILE A 513 -19.78 -15.23 -40.57
CA ILE A 513 -19.44 -14.41 -41.72
C ILE A 513 -18.68 -15.27 -42.73
N ALA A 514 -19.32 -15.59 -43.85
CA ALA A 514 -18.68 -16.34 -44.93
C ALA A 514 -17.59 -15.49 -45.60
N ILE A 515 -16.34 -15.96 -45.63
CA ILE A 515 -15.23 -15.21 -46.23
C ILE A 515 -15.28 -15.34 -47.76
N THR A 516 -15.44 -14.21 -48.45
CA THR A 516 -15.49 -14.13 -49.93
C THR A 516 -14.34 -13.31 -50.50
N PRO A 517 -13.76 -13.68 -51.65
CA PRO A 517 -12.68 -12.92 -52.27
C PRO A 517 -13.13 -11.55 -52.83
N ASP A 518 -14.43 -11.39 -53.08
CA ASP A 518 -15.06 -10.14 -53.50
C ASP A 518 -15.69 -9.43 -52.28
N TRP A 519 -15.81 -8.11 -52.33
CA TRP A 519 -16.50 -7.31 -51.30
C TRP A 519 -17.97 -7.72 -51.20
N THR A 520 -18.38 -8.05 -49.97
CA THR A 520 -19.75 -8.41 -49.61
C THR A 520 -20.19 -7.54 -48.43
N SER A 521 -21.36 -6.92 -48.52
CA SER A 521 -21.95 -6.15 -47.43
C SER A 521 -22.73 -7.07 -46.49
N TYR A 522 -22.45 -6.95 -45.20
CA TYR A 522 -23.16 -7.63 -44.11
C TYR A 522 -24.01 -6.62 -43.35
N SER A 523 -25.19 -7.03 -42.91
CA SER A 523 -26.12 -6.19 -42.15
C SER A 523 -26.92 -7.08 -41.20
N PHE A 524 -26.96 -6.70 -39.94
CA PHE A 524 -27.58 -7.44 -38.85
C PHE A 524 -28.46 -6.50 -38.04
N ASP A 525 -29.69 -6.93 -37.75
CA ASP A 525 -30.56 -6.23 -36.82
C ASP A 525 -30.45 -6.92 -35.46
N VAL A 526 -30.08 -6.15 -34.44
CA VAL A 526 -29.91 -6.58 -33.06
C VAL A 526 -30.67 -5.66 -32.12
N THR A 527 -30.62 -5.93 -30.82
CA THR A 527 -31.29 -5.13 -29.81
C THR A 527 -30.34 -4.94 -28.63
N ALA A 528 -30.11 -3.71 -28.22
CA ALA A 528 -29.28 -3.38 -27.07
C ALA A 528 -29.78 -4.11 -25.81
N GLY A 529 -28.84 -4.51 -24.96
CA GLY A 529 -29.09 -5.14 -23.67
C GLY A 529 -29.87 -4.25 -22.69
N ASP A 530 -30.10 -4.80 -21.49
CA ASP A 530 -30.94 -4.17 -20.47
C ASP A 530 -30.29 -2.94 -19.81
N ASN A 531 -28.97 -2.77 -19.96
CA ASN A 531 -28.24 -1.61 -19.48
C ASN A 531 -27.14 -1.17 -20.48
N PRO A 532 -27.42 -0.18 -21.36
CA PRO A 532 -26.47 0.40 -22.31
C PRO A 532 -25.97 1.79 -21.85
N GLU A 533 -25.76 1.99 -20.54
CA GLU A 533 -25.25 3.25 -19.98
C GLU A 533 -24.05 3.81 -20.77
N TRP A 534 -23.13 2.93 -21.18
CA TRP A 534 -21.95 3.28 -21.97
C TRP A 534 -22.08 2.97 -23.46
N GLY A 535 -23.29 2.71 -23.97
CA GLY A 535 -23.52 2.37 -25.37
C GLY A 535 -23.17 0.92 -25.72
N VAL A 536 -22.54 0.70 -26.89
CA VAL A 536 -22.13 -0.63 -27.36
C VAL A 536 -20.67 -0.70 -27.83
N SER A 537 -20.03 -1.85 -27.65
CA SER A 537 -18.71 -2.17 -28.23
C SER A 537 -18.85 -3.12 -29.41
N LEU A 538 -18.10 -2.92 -30.49
CA LEU A 538 -18.06 -3.81 -31.66
C LEU A 538 -16.65 -4.38 -31.87
N LEU A 539 -16.53 -5.72 -31.91
CA LEU A 539 -15.30 -6.45 -32.23
C LEU A 539 -15.44 -7.17 -33.57
N LEU A 540 -14.55 -6.88 -34.52
CA LEU A 540 -14.39 -7.59 -35.80
C LEU A 540 -13.10 -8.40 -35.77
N GLN A 541 -13.20 -9.73 -35.74
CA GLN A 541 -12.07 -10.62 -35.46
C GLN A 541 -11.87 -11.64 -36.57
N ALA A 542 -10.63 -11.80 -37.04
CA ALA A 542 -10.24 -12.95 -37.86
C ALA A 542 -9.60 -14.01 -36.96
N ALA A 543 -9.98 -15.27 -37.11
CA ALA A 543 -9.44 -16.36 -36.30
C ALA A 543 -9.05 -17.54 -37.18
N CYS A 544 -7.89 -18.11 -36.88
CA CYS A 544 -7.35 -19.27 -37.57
C CYS A 544 -6.92 -20.31 -36.53
N GLY A 545 -7.48 -21.51 -36.62
CA GLY A 545 -7.12 -22.61 -35.72
C GLY A 545 -5.70 -23.14 -35.98
N ALA A 546 -5.20 -24.00 -35.08
CA ALA A 546 -3.89 -24.66 -35.19
C ALA A 546 -3.86 -25.78 -36.25
N VAL A 547 -4.18 -25.43 -37.50
CA VAL A 547 -4.08 -26.31 -38.66
C VAL A 547 -2.90 -25.85 -39.50
N ALA A 548 -1.96 -26.75 -39.76
CA ALA A 548 -0.77 -26.48 -40.58
C ALA A 548 -1.13 -25.80 -41.91
N GLY A 549 -0.70 -24.55 -42.07
CA GLY A 549 -0.95 -23.73 -43.25
C GLY A 549 -2.31 -23.01 -43.29
N CYS A 550 -3.00 -22.91 -42.15
CA CYS A 550 -4.15 -22.04 -41.99
C CYS A 550 -3.69 -20.57 -41.92
N GLU A 551 -4.35 -19.69 -42.66
CA GLU A 551 -4.19 -18.24 -42.57
C GLU A 551 -5.51 -17.59 -43.02
N VAL A 552 -6.04 -16.66 -42.24
CA VAL A 552 -7.17 -15.82 -42.66
C VAL A 552 -6.66 -14.43 -42.97
N THR A 553 -7.05 -13.86 -44.10
CA THR A 553 -6.92 -12.43 -44.34
C THR A 553 -8.32 -11.87 -44.54
N ALA A 554 -8.73 -10.96 -43.67
CA ALA A 554 -9.99 -10.24 -43.75
C ALA A 554 -9.74 -8.76 -43.97
N TYR A 555 -10.57 -8.14 -44.80
CA TYR A 555 -10.57 -6.72 -45.09
C TYR A 555 -11.93 -6.16 -44.70
N PHE A 556 -11.97 -5.08 -43.95
CA PHE A 556 -13.18 -4.40 -43.49
C PHE A 556 -13.20 -2.96 -43.97
N ASP A 557 -14.40 -2.48 -44.30
CA ASP A 557 -14.68 -1.12 -44.73
C ASP A 557 -16.16 -0.78 -44.45
N ASN A 558 -16.52 0.51 -44.46
CA ASN A 558 -17.88 1.02 -44.32
C ASN A 558 -18.64 0.49 -43.10
N VAL A 559 -17.98 0.38 -41.94
CA VAL A 559 -18.56 -0.11 -40.70
C VAL A 559 -19.53 0.92 -40.10
N LYS A 560 -20.76 0.47 -39.77
CA LYS A 560 -21.84 1.32 -39.27
C LYS A 560 -22.67 0.65 -38.19
N ILE A 561 -23.12 1.45 -37.23
CA ILE A 561 -24.15 1.10 -36.25
C ILE A 561 -25.19 2.20 -36.28
N VAL A 562 -26.43 1.84 -36.59
CA VAL A 562 -27.54 2.77 -36.77
C VAL A 562 -28.69 2.38 -35.85
N PRO A 563 -29.12 3.24 -34.91
CA PRO A 563 -30.30 2.96 -34.10
C PRO A 563 -31.58 3.04 -34.92
N THR A 564 -32.48 2.06 -34.78
CA THR A 564 -33.73 1.98 -35.53
C THR A 564 -34.95 1.92 -34.61
N GLY A 565 -35.79 2.96 -34.63
CA GLY A 565 -37.05 3.03 -33.89
C GLY A 565 -36.99 3.86 -32.61
N SER A 566 -38.09 4.57 -32.33
CA SER A 566 -38.28 5.45 -31.16
C SER A 566 -38.89 4.68 -29.99
N VAL A 567 -38.26 4.80 -28.81
CA VAL A 567 -38.83 4.43 -27.51
C VAL A 567 -38.63 5.59 -26.53
N ASP A 568 -39.65 5.85 -25.69
CA ASP A 568 -39.67 6.92 -24.69
C ASP A 568 -38.62 6.66 -23.58
N PRO A 569 -37.91 7.71 -23.09
CA PRO A 569 -36.84 7.55 -22.11
C PRO A 569 -37.38 7.28 -20.69
N VAL A 570 -36.75 6.34 -20.00
CA VAL A 570 -36.84 6.13 -18.55
C VAL A 570 -35.53 6.58 -17.93
N ASP A 571 -35.64 7.32 -16.83
CA ASP A 571 -34.58 8.03 -16.10
C ASP A 571 -33.46 7.08 -15.59
N PRO A 572 -32.17 7.35 -15.88
CA PRO A 572 -31.04 6.63 -15.32
C PRO A 572 -30.66 7.16 -13.93
N VAL A 573 -30.18 6.24 -13.08
CA VAL A 573 -29.70 6.48 -11.71
C VAL A 573 -28.18 6.60 -11.77
N ASP A 574 -27.64 7.63 -11.10
CA ASP A 574 -26.21 7.96 -11.03
C ASP A 574 -25.43 6.98 -10.12
N PRO A 575 -24.16 6.67 -10.45
CA PRO A 575 -23.30 5.73 -9.72
C PRO A 575 -22.57 6.39 -8.54
N VAL A 576 -22.06 5.54 -7.65
CA VAL A 576 -21.32 5.88 -6.43
C VAL A 576 -19.85 5.56 -6.67
N ASP A 577 -18.96 6.49 -6.32
CA ASP A 577 -17.49 6.36 -6.35
C ASP A 577 -16.93 6.04 -4.94
N PRO A 578 -15.67 5.58 -4.80
CA PRO A 578 -15.32 4.44 -3.95
C PRO A 578 -14.53 4.90 -2.72
N VAL A 579 -14.26 3.96 -1.82
CA VAL A 579 -13.40 4.16 -0.65
C VAL A 579 -12.14 3.34 -0.86
N ASP A 580 -11.00 4.02 -0.72
CA ASP A 580 -9.63 3.52 -0.83
C ASP A 580 -9.23 2.62 0.37
N PRO A 581 -8.65 1.44 0.12
CA PRO A 581 -7.85 0.72 1.10
C PRO A 581 -6.41 0.47 0.61
N VAL A 582 -5.45 0.90 1.43
CA VAL A 582 -4.05 0.47 1.34
C VAL A 582 -3.95 -1.01 1.73
N THR A 583 -3.46 -1.90 0.84
CA THR A 583 -3.03 -3.28 1.22
C THR A 583 -2.06 -3.95 0.22
N PRO A 584 -1.24 -4.93 0.68
CA PRO A 584 -0.10 -5.56 -0.02
C PRO A 584 -0.53 -6.71 -0.96
N ASP A 585 0.25 -7.06 -1.99
CA ASP A 585 0.09 -8.18 -2.95
C ASP A 585 -1.27 -8.91 -2.90
N VAL A 586 -2.32 -8.18 -3.29
CA VAL A 586 -3.70 -8.69 -3.30
C VAL A 586 -3.98 -9.32 -4.65
N ASP A 587 -4.50 -10.55 -4.64
CA ASP A 587 -5.11 -11.14 -5.83
C ASP A 587 -6.37 -10.37 -6.20
N LEU A 588 -6.34 -9.75 -7.36
CA LEU A 588 -7.39 -8.84 -7.84
C LEU A 588 -8.55 -9.58 -8.52
N VAL A 589 -8.44 -10.90 -8.70
CA VAL A 589 -9.45 -11.72 -9.39
C VAL A 589 -10.52 -12.21 -8.41
N GLU A 590 -11.78 -11.94 -8.72
CA GLU A 590 -12.89 -12.50 -7.94
C GLU A 590 -13.16 -13.95 -8.34
N ASN A 591 -13.27 -14.86 -7.35
CA ASN A 591 -13.67 -16.26 -7.54
C ASN A 591 -12.82 -17.00 -8.59
N GLY A 592 -11.51 -16.72 -8.65
CA GLY A 592 -10.57 -17.34 -9.59
C GLY A 592 -10.27 -18.82 -9.31
N ASP A 593 -10.56 -19.29 -8.09
CA ASP A 593 -10.47 -20.70 -7.65
C ASP A 593 -11.80 -21.47 -7.77
N PHE A 594 -12.90 -20.78 -8.09
CA PHE A 594 -14.24 -21.35 -8.31
C PHE A 594 -14.84 -22.14 -7.13
N GLU A 595 -14.25 -22.09 -5.94
CA GLU A 595 -14.66 -22.88 -4.75
C GLU A 595 -16.05 -22.50 -4.21
N LEU A 596 -16.64 -21.41 -4.73
CA LEU A 596 -18.04 -21.03 -4.54
C LEU A 596 -19.05 -21.92 -5.30
N ALA A 597 -18.57 -22.88 -6.09
CA ALA A 597 -19.39 -23.81 -6.89
C ALA A 597 -20.24 -23.15 -7.98
N ASN A 598 -19.85 -21.96 -8.43
CA ASN A 598 -20.49 -21.17 -9.47
C ASN A 598 -19.43 -20.40 -10.28
N LEU A 599 -19.89 -19.65 -11.29
CA LEU A 599 -19.05 -18.73 -12.07
C LEU A 599 -19.37 -17.27 -11.69
N ASP A 600 -19.81 -17.03 -10.45
CA ASP A 600 -20.16 -15.67 -10.01
C ASP A 600 -18.88 -14.81 -10.05
N GLY A 601 -19.00 -13.56 -10.49
CA GLY A 601 -17.84 -12.70 -10.82
C GLY A 601 -17.28 -12.89 -12.24
N TRP A 602 -17.74 -13.91 -12.99
CA TRP A 602 -17.29 -14.18 -14.37
C TRP A 602 -18.46 -14.15 -15.36
N LEU A 603 -18.30 -13.41 -16.45
CA LEU A 603 -19.16 -13.48 -17.62
C LEU A 603 -18.84 -14.75 -18.41
N ALA A 604 -19.79 -15.68 -18.53
CA ALA A 604 -19.64 -16.89 -19.32
C ALA A 604 -20.51 -16.85 -20.58
N GLU A 605 -19.92 -17.05 -21.75
CA GLU A 605 -20.65 -17.04 -23.03
C GLU A 605 -20.25 -18.21 -23.95
N GLY A 606 -21.22 -19.08 -24.21
CA GLY A 606 -21.05 -20.30 -24.99
C GLY A 606 -22.05 -21.38 -24.59
N ALA A 607 -22.29 -22.35 -25.48
CA ALA A 607 -23.29 -23.39 -25.23
C ALA A 607 -22.88 -24.43 -24.17
N SER A 608 -21.61 -24.48 -23.78
CA SER A 608 -21.05 -25.50 -22.87
C SER A 608 -19.99 -24.89 -21.94
N ILE A 609 -20.46 -24.19 -20.91
CA ILE A 609 -19.63 -23.60 -19.85
C ILE A 609 -20.28 -23.88 -18.49
N SER A 610 -19.49 -24.31 -17.51
CA SER A 610 -19.98 -24.57 -16.14
C SER A 610 -18.86 -24.62 -15.11
N ALA A 611 -19.15 -24.25 -13.86
CA ALA A 611 -18.34 -24.65 -12.72
C ALA A 611 -18.62 -26.12 -12.37
N MET A 612 -17.57 -26.93 -12.17
CA MET A 612 -17.71 -28.35 -11.82
C MET A 612 -16.70 -28.79 -10.77
N GLN A 613 -17.05 -29.82 -10.01
CA GLN A 613 -16.19 -30.40 -8.99
C GLN A 613 -15.37 -31.57 -9.56
N ASP A 614 -14.07 -31.59 -9.28
CA ASP A 614 -13.16 -32.64 -9.74
C ASP A 614 -13.22 -33.91 -8.88
N GLY A 615 -12.38 -34.91 -9.18
CA GLY A 615 -12.34 -36.19 -8.44
C GLY A 615 -11.80 -36.09 -7.01
N SER A 616 -11.22 -34.96 -6.64
CA SER A 616 -10.62 -34.66 -5.33
C SER A 616 -11.52 -33.80 -4.45
N GLY A 617 -12.53 -33.13 -5.04
CA GLY A 617 -13.48 -32.29 -4.34
C GLY A 617 -13.27 -30.78 -4.56
N ASN A 618 -12.32 -30.38 -5.41
CA ASN A 618 -12.06 -28.97 -5.74
C ASN A 618 -12.96 -28.54 -6.90
N TRP A 619 -13.34 -27.27 -6.92
CA TRP A 619 -14.15 -26.69 -8.00
C TRP A 619 -13.25 -26.05 -9.06
N LEU A 620 -13.73 -26.02 -10.30
CA LEU A 620 -13.00 -25.46 -11.44
C LEU A 620 -13.97 -24.99 -12.52
N ALA A 621 -13.52 -24.13 -13.42
CA ALA A 621 -14.27 -23.75 -14.61
C ALA A 621 -14.04 -24.74 -15.76
N GLU A 622 -15.10 -25.29 -16.34
CA GLU A 622 -15.08 -26.10 -17.57
C GLU A 622 -15.62 -25.28 -18.74
N ILE A 623 -14.84 -25.18 -19.82
CA ILE A 623 -15.21 -24.48 -21.06
C ILE A 623 -14.98 -25.42 -22.26
N ILE A 624 -16.04 -25.69 -23.03
CA ILE A 624 -15.99 -26.64 -24.15
C ILE A 624 -16.40 -25.97 -25.46
N ALA A 625 -15.45 -25.88 -26.39
CA ALA A 625 -15.73 -25.59 -27.80
C ALA A 625 -16.06 -26.91 -28.51
N ALA A 626 -17.34 -27.26 -28.63
CA ALA A 626 -17.78 -28.58 -29.11
C ALA A 626 -17.73 -28.76 -30.63
N GLU A 627 -17.77 -27.65 -31.37
CA GLU A 627 -17.66 -27.56 -32.82
C GLU A 627 -17.10 -26.18 -33.21
N ALA A 628 -17.43 -25.65 -34.39
CA ALA A 628 -16.93 -24.35 -34.86
C ALA A 628 -17.48 -23.17 -34.02
N GLU A 629 -16.98 -23.01 -32.81
CA GLU A 629 -17.43 -22.10 -31.77
C GLU A 629 -16.22 -21.62 -30.94
N ASN A 630 -16.35 -20.44 -30.32
CA ASN A 630 -15.31 -19.81 -29.51
C ASN A 630 -15.87 -19.37 -28.14
N PRO A 631 -16.36 -20.31 -27.30
CA PRO A 631 -16.87 -20.01 -25.98
C PRO A 631 -15.81 -19.36 -25.09
N PHE A 632 -16.20 -18.48 -24.16
CA PHE A 632 -15.27 -17.82 -23.27
C PHE A 632 -15.84 -17.55 -21.88
N ILE A 633 -14.93 -17.37 -20.91
CA ILE A 633 -15.23 -16.64 -19.67
C ILE A 633 -14.46 -15.32 -19.66
N LYS A 634 -15.04 -14.26 -19.09
CA LYS A 634 -14.42 -12.94 -18.96
C LYS A 634 -14.73 -12.31 -17.60
N GLN A 635 -13.73 -11.72 -16.94
CA GLN A 635 -13.94 -10.82 -15.81
C GLN A 635 -13.45 -9.42 -16.19
N THR A 636 -14.19 -8.39 -15.78
CA THR A 636 -13.95 -6.98 -16.12
C THR A 636 -13.64 -6.20 -14.85
N LYS A 637 -12.97 -5.04 -14.97
CA LYS A 637 -12.69 -4.13 -13.84
C LYS A 637 -11.78 -4.73 -12.75
N ILE A 638 -10.92 -5.66 -13.13
CA ILE A 638 -9.91 -6.21 -12.23
C ILE A 638 -8.92 -5.09 -11.89
N GLY A 639 -8.79 -4.72 -10.62
CA GLY A 639 -7.91 -3.64 -10.17
C GLY A 639 -8.33 -2.22 -10.58
N GLU A 640 -9.64 -1.97 -10.74
CA GLU A 640 -10.16 -0.60 -10.95
C GLU A 640 -9.77 0.30 -9.75
N GLY A 641 -9.05 1.39 -10.02
CA GLY A 641 -8.50 2.29 -9.00
C GLY A 641 -7.18 1.82 -8.36
N GLU A 642 -6.74 0.59 -8.62
CA GLU A 642 -5.51 0.00 -8.05
C GLU A 642 -4.40 -0.19 -9.10
N ILE A 643 -4.76 -0.51 -10.36
CA ILE A 643 -3.81 -0.63 -11.47
C ILE A 643 -3.63 0.74 -12.15
N THR A 644 -2.42 1.26 -12.12
CA THR A 644 -2.03 2.53 -12.74
C THR A 644 -1.51 2.36 -14.18
N PRO A 645 -1.59 3.40 -15.03
CA PRO A 645 -1.10 3.32 -16.40
C PRO A 645 0.37 2.94 -16.48
N GLY A 646 0.70 1.92 -17.29
CA GLY A 646 2.07 1.44 -17.44
C GLY A 646 2.61 0.57 -16.30
N GLN A 647 1.79 0.22 -15.31
CA GLN A 647 2.18 -0.66 -14.20
C GLN A 647 2.40 -2.11 -14.65
N ALA A 648 3.37 -2.79 -14.02
CA ALA A 648 3.59 -4.22 -14.19
C ALA A 648 2.51 -5.01 -13.45
N ILE A 649 1.95 -6.02 -14.13
CA ILE A 649 0.93 -6.90 -13.59
C ILE A 649 1.26 -8.35 -13.95
N THR A 650 1.04 -9.28 -13.02
CA THR A 650 1.22 -10.71 -13.26
C THR A 650 -0.14 -11.39 -13.35
N VAL A 651 -0.42 -12.04 -14.49
CA VAL A 651 -1.61 -12.87 -14.70
C VAL A 651 -1.22 -14.33 -14.62
N SER A 652 -1.83 -15.09 -13.72
CA SER A 652 -1.59 -16.54 -13.58
C SER A 652 -2.86 -17.37 -13.52
N PHE A 653 -2.78 -18.63 -13.95
CA PHE A 653 -3.87 -19.62 -13.83
C PHE A 653 -3.36 -21.04 -14.09
N ASP A 654 -4.05 -22.02 -13.51
CA ASP A 654 -3.89 -23.43 -13.85
C ASP A 654 -4.81 -23.81 -15.01
N MET A 655 -4.28 -24.53 -15.99
CA MET A 655 -5.06 -25.06 -17.11
C MET A 655 -4.70 -26.52 -17.42
N LYS A 656 -5.73 -27.32 -17.67
CA LYS A 656 -5.63 -28.63 -18.34
C LYS A 656 -6.71 -28.75 -19.41
N GLY A 657 -6.60 -29.74 -20.29
CA GLY A 657 -7.63 -29.99 -21.27
C GLY A 657 -7.28 -31.01 -22.34
N THR A 658 -8.13 -31.11 -23.34
CA THR A 658 -7.95 -32.01 -24.48
C THR A 658 -8.35 -31.34 -25.77
N LEU A 659 -7.58 -31.61 -26.83
CA LEU A 659 -7.89 -31.23 -28.21
C LEU A 659 -8.23 -32.50 -29.00
N GLU A 660 -9.44 -32.54 -29.54
CA GLU A 660 -9.88 -33.59 -30.46
C GLU A 660 -10.04 -32.99 -31.86
N GLY A 661 -9.52 -33.66 -32.90
CA GLY A 661 -9.50 -33.13 -34.26
C GLY A 661 -8.45 -32.03 -34.48
N ALA A 662 -8.32 -31.55 -35.72
CA ALA A 662 -7.41 -30.45 -36.05
C ALA A 662 -8.15 -29.11 -35.95
N GLY A 663 -7.45 -28.05 -35.54
CA GLY A 663 -7.98 -26.67 -35.56
C GLY A 663 -8.54 -26.14 -34.24
N GLY A 664 -8.23 -26.79 -33.12
CA GLY A 664 -8.55 -26.28 -31.77
C GLY A 664 -7.39 -25.47 -31.18
N VAL A 665 -7.71 -24.43 -30.43
CA VAL A 665 -6.77 -23.55 -29.72
C VAL A 665 -7.41 -23.04 -28.42
N VAL A 666 -6.61 -22.62 -27.45
CA VAL A 666 -7.07 -21.86 -26.28
C VAL A 666 -6.33 -20.54 -26.22
N ASN A 667 -7.07 -19.43 -26.14
CA ASN A 667 -6.51 -18.09 -26.05
C ASN A 667 -6.73 -17.51 -24.64
N ALA A 668 -5.77 -16.75 -24.13
CA ALA A 668 -5.96 -15.83 -23.02
C ALA A 668 -5.63 -14.40 -23.49
N ILE A 669 -6.53 -13.47 -23.21
CA ILE A 669 -6.46 -12.08 -23.68
C ILE A 669 -6.73 -11.14 -22.52
N LEU A 670 -5.87 -10.14 -22.34
CA LEU A 670 -6.05 -9.06 -21.39
C LEU A 670 -6.35 -7.75 -22.12
N PHE A 671 -7.25 -6.93 -21.58
CA PHE A 671 -7.54 -5.59 -22.07
C PHE A 671 -7.31 -4.58 -20.94
N SER A 672 -6.54 -3.52 -21.18
CA SER A 672 -6.50 -2.36 -20.28
C SER A 672 -7.56 -1.36 -20.70
N GLU A 673 -8.40 -0.94 -19.77
CA GLU A 673 -9.63 -0.18 -20.06
C GLU A 673 -9.71 1.08 -19.20
N GLY A 674 -10.19 2.17 -19.79
CA GLY A 674 -10.53 3.41 -19.08
C GLY A 674 -11.65 4.19 -19.76
N SER A 675 -11.87 5.45 -19.35
CA SER A 675 -13.00 6.24 -19.88
C SER A 675 -12.93 6.49 -21.38
N ALA A 676 -11.75 6.41 -22.01
CA ALA A 676 -11.58 6.53 -23.45
C ALA A 676 -11.75 5.19 -24.22
N GLY A 677 -11.90 4.05 -23.53
CA GLY A 677 -12.04 2.72 -24.13
C GLY A 677 -10.87 1.79 -23.80
N VAL A 678 -10.60 0.81 -24.68
CA VAL A 678 -9.46 -0.12 -24.52
C VAL A 678 -8.18 0.57 -24.95
N SER A 679 -7.27 0.79 -24.01
CA SER A 679 -5.98 1.45 -24.25
C SER A 679 -4.90 0.47 -24.74
N LYS A 680 -5.02 -0.82 -24.39
CA LYS A 680 -4.11 -1.89 -24.79
C LYS A 680 -4.82 -3.25 -24.83
N THR A 681 -4.40 -4.13 -25.73
CA THR A 681 -4.85 -5.53 -25.79
C THR A 681 -3.67 -6.47 -25.90
N ASP A 682 -3.52 -7.35 -24.92
CA ASP A 682 -2.45 -8.35 -24.86
C ASP A 682 -3.04 -9.74 -25.07
N VAL A 683 -2.73 -10.38 -26.21
CA VAL A 683 -2.99 -11.82 -26.42
C VAL A 683 -1.76 -12.56 -25.93
N PHE A 684 -1.76 -12.95 -24.67
CA PHE A 684 -0.56 -13.44 -23.98
C PHE A 684 -0.48 -14.97 -23.93
N LEU A 685 -1.58 -15.70 -24.18
CA LEU A 685 -1.57 -17.15 -24.38
C LEU A 685 -2.29 -17.55 -25.67
N THR A 686 -1.67 -18.47 -26.40
CA THR A 686 -2.26 -19.18 -27.54
C THR A 686 -1.79 -20.62 -27.52
N GLU A 687 -2.53 -21.50 -26.83
CA GLU A 687 -2.15 -22.90 -26.62
C GLU A 687 -2.79 -23.82 -27.66
N THR A 688 -1.95 -24.59 -28.35
CA THR A 688 -2.33 -25.48 -29.45
C THR A 688 -2.12 -26.95 -29.14
N ALA A 689 -1.57 -27.24 -27.94
CA ALA A 689 -1.37 -28.58 -27.43
C ALA A 689 -1.73 -28.65 -25.93
N LEU A 690 -2.98 -28.98 -25.64
CA LEU A 690 -3.44 -29.10 -24.25
C LEU A 690 -2.91 -30.37 -23.57
N SER A 691 -2.44 -30.19 -22.33
CA SER A 691 -2.06 -31.27 -21.42
C SER A 691 -3.28 -31.85 -20.72
N ALA A 692 -3.34 -33.17 -20.58
CA ALA A 692 -4.36 -33.84 -19.77
C ALA A 692 -4.12 -33.64 -18.25
N ASP A 693 -2.88 -33.34 -17.86
CA ASP A 693 -2.48 -33.00 -16.50
C ASP A 693 -2.49 -31.47 -16.31
N TRP A 694 -2.76 -31.00 -15.08
CA TRP A 694 -2.71 -29.59 -14.72
C TRP A 694 -1.33 -28.98 -15.01
N LYS A 695 -1.34 -27.80 -15.63
CA LYS A 695 -0.16 -26.99 -15.87
C LYS A 695 -0.48 -25.56 -15.44
N ASN A 696 0.43 -24.98 -14.66
CA ASN A 696 0.38 -23.58 -14.30
C ASN A 696 0.90 -22.70 -15.45
N TYR A 697 0.23 -21.58 -15.67
CA TYR A 697 0.62 -20.53 -16.61
C TYR A 697 0.72 -19.23 -15.82
N SER A 698 1.80 -18.48 -16.04
CA SER A 698 2.04 -17.17 -15.43
C SER A 698 2.68 -16.25 -16.46
N PHE A 699 2.23 -15.01 -16.50
CA PHE A 699 2.65 -14.01 -17.49
C PHE A 699 2.75 -12.63 -16.85
N ASP A 700 3.90 -12.00 -16.99
CA ASP A 700 4.10 -10.61 -16.60
C ASP A 700 3.77 -9.71 -17.80
N LEU A 701 2.86 -8.78 -17.58
CA LEU A 701 2.31 -7.88 -18.57
C LEU A 701 2.45 -6.45 -18.07
N ILE A 702 2.44 -5.50 -19.00
CA ILE A 702 2.42 -4.08 -18.67
C ILE A 702 1.03 -3.54 -19.00
N ALA A 703 0.37 -2.92 -18.02
CA ALA A 703 -0.93 -2.30 -18.22
C ALA A 703 -0.83 -1.14 -19.25
N GLY A 704 -1.89 -0.92 -20.01
CA GLY A 704 -1.94 0.12 -21.04
C GLY A 704 -1.85 1.53 -20.47
N ASN A 705 -1.78 2.53 -21.36
CA ASN A 705 -1.62 3.93 -20.97
C ASN A 705 -2.89 4.57 -20.40
N ASP A 706 -4.00 3.83 -20.36
CA ASP A 706 -5.23 4.21 -19.69
C ASP A 706 -5.84 2.96 -19.04
N THR A 707 -5.87 2.96 -17.70
CA THR A 707 -6.31 1.88 -16.81
C THR A 707 -7.30 2.42 -15.78
N GLU A 708 -7.96 3.53 -16.07
CA GLU A 708 -8.93 4.16 -15.17
C GLU A 708 -9.95 3.16 -14.62
N TRP A 709 -10.30 2.13 -15.40
CA TRP A 709 -11.24 1.07 -15.02
C TRP A 709 -10.57 -0.30 -14.84
N GLY A 710 -9.26 -0.33 -14.58
CA GLY A 710 -8.46 -1.55 -14.38
C GLY A 710 -8.25 -2.36 -15.65
N VAL A 711 -8.26 -3.69 -15.52
CA VAL A 711 -8.09 -4.64 -16.62
C VAL A 711 -9.24 -5.63 -16.77
N SER A 712 -9.36 -6.20 -17.97
CA SER A 712 -10.35 -7.20 -18.35
C SER A 712 -9.65 -8.46 -18.83
N LEU A 713 -9.89 -9.61 -18.19
CA LEU A 713 -9.28 -10.91 -18.55
C LEU A 713 -10.29 -11.81 -19.25
N LEU A 714 -9.94 -12.34 -20.43
CA LEU A 714 -10.75 -13.25 -21.24
C LEU A 714 -10.02 -14.57 -21.50
N LEU A 715 -10.65 -15.70 -21.17
CA LEU A 715 -10.16 -17.06 -21.42
C LEU A 715 -11.08 -17.77 -22.41
N GLN A 716 -10.55 -18.18 -23.56
CA GLN A 716 -11.34 -18.60 -24.72
C GLN A 716 -10.77 -19.82 -25.44
N PRO A 717 -11.30 -21.02 -25.18
CA PRO A 717 -11.19 -22.16 -26.09
C PRO A 717 -11.91 -21.87 -27.40
N ALA A 718 -11.27 -22.18 -28.51
CA ALA A 718 -11.76 -21.92 -29.84
C ALA A 718 -11.56 -23.15 -30.73
N CYS A 719 -12.58 -23.47 -31.52
CA CYS A 719 -12.49 -24.48 -32.56
C CYS A 719 -12.80 -23.87 -33.92
N GLY A 720 -11.88 -24.05 -34.87
CA GLY A 720 -12.10 -23.67 -36.26
C GLY A 720 -13.15 -24.56 -36.96
N ALA A 721 -13.55 -24.16 -38.17
CA ALA A 721 -14.56 -24.86 -38.99
C ALA A 721 -14.08 -26.20 -39.61
N VAL A 722 -13.35 -27.01 -38.83
CA VAL A 722 -12.84 -28.33 -39.21
C VAL A 722 -13.74 -29.42 -38.63
N ALA A 723 -14.18 -30.35 -39.48
CA ALA A 723 -15.04 -31.44 -39.06
C ALA A 723 -14.35 -32.32 -37.99
N GLY A 724 -14.94 -32.35 -36.80
CA GLY A 724 -14.43 -33.10 -35.64
C GLY A 724 -13.49 -32.33 -34.72
N CYS A 725 -13.33 -31.01 -34.91
CA CYS A 725 -12.67 -30.16 -33.91
C CYS A 725 -13.51 -30.09 -32.64
N LYS A 726 -12.89 -30.36 -31.50
CA LYS A 726 -13.43 -30.08 -30.17
C LYS A 726 -12.29 -29.70 -29.22
N VAL A 727 -12.48 -28.61 -28.47
CA VAL A 727 -11.61 -28.21 -27.36
C VAL A 727 -12.36 -28.35 -26.06
N SER A 728 -11.77 -29.00 -25.06
CA SER A 728 -12.25 -28.99 -23.68
C SER A 728 -11.12 -28.47 -22.80
N ALA A 729 -11.32 -27.29 -22.20
CA ALA A 729 -10.36 -26.66 -21.32
C ALA A 729 -10.95 -26.49 -19.91
N TYR A 730 -10.10 -26.65 -18.93
CA TYR A 730 -10.43 -26.55 -17.51
C TYR A 730 -9.47 -25.54 -16.89
N PHE A 731 -10.01 -24.57 -16.15
CA PHE A 731 -9.25 -23.49 -15.51
C PHE A 731 -9.51 -23.46 -14.01
N ASP A 732 -8.47 -23.12 -13.25
CA ASP A 732 -8.49 -23.02 -11.79
C ASP A 732 -7.38 -22.07 -11.32
N ASN A 733 -7.43 -21.58 -10.08
CA ASN A 733 -6.45 -20.67 -9.46
C ASN A 733 -6.08 -19.45 -10.34
N ILE A 734 -7.07 -18.80 -10.94
CA ILE A 734 -6.84 -17.62 -11.79
C ILE A 734 -6.55 -16.40 -10.90
N LYS A 735 -5.46 -15.69 -11.18
CA LYS A 735 -5.01 -14.52 -10.42
C LYS A 735 -4.55 -13.39 -11.32
N VAL A 736 -4.72 -12.16 -10.84
CA VAL A 736 -4.06 -10.95 -11.36
C VAL A 736 -3.46 -10.23 -10.18
N LEU A 737 -2.16 -9.98 -10.23
CA LEU A 737 -1.39 -9.33 -9.17
C LEU A 737 -0.78 -8.04 -9.72
N VAL A 738 -0.68 -7.03 -8.87
CA VAL A 738 0.08 -5.79 -9.08
C VAL A 738 1.36 -5.88 -8.27
N GLU A 739 2.52 -5.68 -8.89
CA GLU A 739 3.79 -5.64 -8.14
C GLU A 739 3.82 -4.36 -7.27
N GLY A 740 4.06 -4.52 -5.97
CA GLY A 740 4.58 -3.45 -5.12
C GLY A 740 6.03 -3.13 -5.50
N ASP A 741 6.48 -1.90 -5.26
CA ASP A 741 7.78 -1.35 -5.68
C ASP A 741 8.99 -2.20 -5.21
N ASP A 742 9.31 -3.23 -6.00
CA ASP A 742 10.54 -4.05 -5.97
C ASP A 742 11.22 -3.85 -7.34
N ASP A 743 12.35 -3.14 -7.37
CA ASP A 743 13.22 -3.01 -8.56
C ASP A 743 13.97 -4.36 -8.84
N PRO A 744 14.56 -4.58 -10.03
CA PRO A 744 14.16 -5.61 -10.98
C PRO A 744 14.94 -6.93 -10.87
N VAL A 745 14.24 -8.05 -11.09
CA VAL A 745 14.84 -9.39 -11.24
C VAL A 745 15.36 -9.60 -12.68
N GLU A 746 16.68 -9.72 -12.88
CA GLU A 746 17.28 -10.38 -14.06
C GLU A 746 17.29 -11.92 -13.90
N PRO A 747 17.33 -12.70 -15.00
CA PRO A 747 16.35 -13.73 -15.31
C PRO A 747 16.46 -15.01 -14.46
N VAL A 748 15.33 -15.43 -13.88
CA VAL A 748 15.21 -16.71 -13.18
C VAL A 748 15.03 -17.89 -14.14
N ASP A 749 16.02 -18.80 -14.08
CA ASP A 749 15.86 -20.23 -14.34
C ASP A 749 14.70 -20.80 -13.47
N PRO A 750 14.10 -21.97 -13.81
CA PRO A 750 12.73 -22.35 -13.44
C PRO A 750 12.42 -22.29 -11.94
N VAL A 751 11.30 -21.63 -11.59
CA VAL A 751 10.80 -21.45 -10.21
C VAL A 751 10.78 -22.79 -9.44
N ASP A 752 11.59 -22.85 -8.39
CA ASP A 752 11.66 -23.94 -7.41
C ASP A 752 10.44 -23.86 -6.47
N PRO A 753 9.74 -24.97 -6.16
CA PRO A 753 8.69 -24.98 -5.14
C PRO A 753 9.15 -24.36 -3.82
N GLN A 754 8.29 -23.51 -3.23
CA GLN A 754 8.50 -22.94 -1.90
C GLN A 754 8.87 -24.04 -0.88
N PRO A 755 9.93 -23.83 -0.06
CA PRO A 755 10.45 -24.85 0.83
C PRO A 755 9.42 -25.22 1.90
N THR A 756 9.12 -26.51 2.01
CA THR A 756 8.18 -27.05 3.01
C THR A 756 8.83 -27.34 4.36
N GLU A 757 10.16 -27.24 4.44
CA GLU A 757 10.99 -27.32 5.64
C GLU A 757 12.21 -26.37 5.49
N PRO A 758 12.85 -25.87 6.57
CA PRO A 758 14.01 -25.00 6.47
C PRO A 758 15.20 -25.77 5.88
N THR A 759 15.84 -25.20 4.86
CA THR A 759 17.03 -25.78 4.22
C THR A 759 18.34 -25.21 4.74
N THR A 760 18.31 -24.01 5.33
CA THR A 760 19.44 -23.33 5.98
C THR A 760 19.27 -23.33 7.50
N ALA A 761 20.38 -23.25 8.24
CA ALA A 761 20.31 -23.06 9.70
C ALA A 761 19.74 -21.68 10.07
N ALA A 762 19.21 -21.55 11.28
CA ALA A 762 18.81 -20.25 11.81
C ALA A 762 20.02 -19.30 11.92
N PRO A 763 19.82 -17.97 11.80
CA PRO A 763 20.90 -16.99 11.94
C PRO A 763 21.71 -17.19 13.22
N VAL A 764 23.04 -17.08 13.13
CA VAL A 764 23.94 -17.28 14.28
C VAL A 764 23.76 -16.11 15.26
N PRO A 765 23.48 -16.36 16.54
CA PRO A 765 23.26 -15.28 17.50
C PRO A 765 24.60 -14.61 17.84
N THR A 766 24.59 -13.28 17.96
CA THR A 766 25.80 -12.45 18.05
C THR A 766 26.16 -12.04 19.48
N GLU A 767 25.26 -12.26 20.44
CA GLU A 767 25.46 -11.92 21.84
C GLU A 767 26.61 -12.70 22.48
N ALA A 768 27.27 -12.10 23.47
CA ALA A 768 28.27 -12.82 24.25
C ALA A 768 27.60 -13.86 25.16
N ASP A 769 28.16 -15.08 25.24
CA ASP A 769 27.61 -16.18 26.08
C ASP A 769 27.42 -15.79 27.56
N ALA A 770 28.21 -14.83 28.06
CA ALA A 770 28.07 -14.31 29.44
C ALA A 770 26.81 -13.44 29.66
N ASP A 771 26.27 -12.87 28.57
CA ASP A 771 25.18 -11.90 28.58
C ASP A 771 23.83 -12.52 28.21
N VAL A 772 23.79 -13.85 28.03
CA VAL A 772 22.56 -14.60 27.74
C VAL A 772 22.26 -15.68 28.79
N ILE A 773 21.00 -16.07 28.89
CA ILE A 773 20.58 -17.31 29.56
C ILE A 773 19.97 -18.20 28.48
N SER A 774 20.74 -19.15 27.96
CA SER A 774 20.33 -20.00 26.84
C SER A 774 19.51 -21.20 27.28
N ILE A 775 18.34 -21.35 26.65
CA ILE A 775 17.45 -22.49 26.84
C ILE A 775 17.59 -23.49 25.70
N PHE A 776 17.80 -23.05 24.46
CA PHE A 776 18.05 -23.92 23.32
C PHE A 776 18.81 -23.17 22.22
N SER A 777 20.12 -23.42 22.11
CA SER A 777 21.02 -22.89 21.06
C SER A 777 22.31 -23.70 21.07
N ASP A 778 22.93 -23.91 19.91
CA ASP A 778 24.24 -24.56 19.79
C ASP A 778 25.42 -23.61 20.05
N ASP A 779 25.20 -22.29 19.95
CA ASP A 779 26.24 -21.27 20.11
C ASP A 779 26.46 -20.83 21.57
N TYR A 780 25.50 -21.14 22.44
CA TYR A 780 25.53 -20.75 23.86
C TYR A 780 25.57 -21.92 24.82
N THR A 781 26.12 -21.66 26.01
CA THR A 781 26.09 -22.60 27.12
C THR A 781 24.66 -22.75 27.64
N GLN A 782 24.01 -23.84 27.26
CA GLN A 782 22.64 -24.15 27.66
C GLN A 782 22.50 -24.39 29.17
N VAL A 783 21.38 -23.95 29.75
CA VAL A 783 21.04 -24.26 31.15
C VAL A 783 20.86 -25.76 31.38
N THR A 784 21.07 -26.21 32.61
CA THR A 784 20.96 -27.63 32.95
C THR A 784 19.51 -28.10 33.02
N GLY A 785 19.27 -29.35 32.59
CA GLY A 785 17.98 -30.01 32.76
C GLY A 785 16.90 -29.61 31.76
N VAL A 786 17.26 -29.04 30.60
CA VAL A 786 16.31 -28.76 29.53
C VAL A 786 15.70 -30.06 28.99
N ASP A 787 14.39 -30.17 29.11
CA ASP A 787 13.54 -31.20 28.54
C ASP A 787 12.60 -30.51 27.54
N THR A 788 12.90 -30.65 26.25
CA THR A 788 12.11 -30.08 25.15
C THR A 788 10.83 -30.88 24.88
N ASN A 789 10.63 -32.02 25.54
CA ASN A 789 9.40 -32.78 25.47
C ASN A 789 9.03 -33.46 26.82
N PRO A 790 8.60 -32.67 27.81
CA PRO A 790 8.23 -33.15 29.15
C PRO A 790 6.91 -33.94 29.18
N ASN A 791 6.27 -34.14 28.03
CA ASN A 791 5.04 -34.92 27.84
C ASN A 791 3.88 -34.50 28.75
N TRP A 792 3.44 -33.25 28.62
CA TRP A 792 2.27 -32.68 29.32
C TRP A 792 0.91 -33.18 28.80
N GLY A 793 0.91 -34.08 27.81
CA GLY A 793 -0.29 -34.60 27.16
C GLY A 793 -0.65 -33.89 25.86
N GLN A 794 0.34 -33.21 25.26
CA GLN A 794 0.21 -32.57 23.97
C GLN A 794 0.12 -33.57 22.80
N ALA A 795 -0.49 -33.13 21.71
CA ALA A 795 -0.57 -33.88 20.45
C ALA A 795 0.56 -33.48 19.48
N THR A 796 1.18 -32.32 19.68
CA THR A 796 2.36 -31.84 18.95
C THR A 796 3.47 -32.89 18.94
N VAL A 797 4.02 -33.15 17.76
CA VAL A 797 5.16 -34.04 17.60
C VAL A 797 6.43 -33.21 17.59
N THR A 798 7.24 -33.36 18.64
CA THR A 798 8.45 -32.55 18.82
C THR A 798 9.71 -33.39 18.60
N THR A 799 10.59 -32.91 17.73
CA THR A 799 11.88 -33.53 17.38
C THR A 799 12.98 -32.47 17.31
N VAL A 800 14.21 -32.83 17.66
CA VAL A 800 15.38 -32.01 17.36
C VAL A 800 15.97 -32.52 16.04
N GLU A 801 15.98 -31.68 15.03
CA GLU A 801 16.55 -31.93 13.72
C GLU A 801 17.90 -31.20 13.61
N SER A 802 18.78 -31.69 12.72
CA SER A 802 20.05 -31.02 12.45
C SER A 802 19.99 -30.42 11.06
N ILE A 803 19.96 -29.09 10.99
CA ILE A 803 19.90 -28.31 9.75
C ILE A 803 21.26 -27.63 9.60
N GLU A 804 22.02 -27.99 8.56
CA GLU A 804 23.42 -27.57 8.34
C GLU A 804 24.38 -27.79 9.54
N GLY A 805 24.03 -28.70 10.44
CA GLY A 805 24.82 -28.96 11.65
C GLY A 805 24.40 -28.16 12.87
N ASN A 806 23.45 -27.23 12.74
CA ASN A 806 22.75 -26.57 13.83
C ASN A 806 21.55 -27.42 14.30
N SER A 807 21.34 -27.51 15.60
CA SER A 807 20.29 -28.27 16.28
C SER A 807 19.03 -27.44 16.37
N THR A 808 18.04 -27.76 15.56
CA THR A 808 16.78 -27.02 15.45
C THR A 808 15.60 -27.81 16.03
N LEU A 809 14.75 -27.17 16.83
CA LEU A 809 13.58 -27.80 17.45
C LEU A 809 12.35 -27.71 16.53
N LYS A 810 11.96 -28.83 15.93
CA LYS A 810 10.74 -28.94 15.12
C LYS A 810 9.55 -29.36 15.97
N MET A 811 8.45 -28.64 15.82
CA MET A 811 7.14 -28.91 16.44
C MET A 811 6.10 -29.09 15.33
N ALA A 812 5.90 -30.34 14.90
CA ALA A 812 4.97 -30.67 13.82
C ALA A 812 3.53 -30.82 14.33
N GLY A 813 2.59 -30.17 13.64
CA GLY A 813 1.16 -30.17 13.99
C GLY A 813 0.93 -29.57 15.37
N LEU A 814 1.43 -28.35 15.58
CA LEU A 814 1.40 -27.67 16.87
C LEU A 814 -0.04 -27.55 17.36
N ASN A 815 -0.32 -28.19 18.49
CA ASN A 815 -1.53 -27.93 19.27
C ASN A 815 -1.14 -27.13 20.53
N TYR A 816 -0.19 -27.64 21.29
CA TYR A 816 0.65 -26.92 22.25
C TYR A 816 1.92 -27.76 22.53
N GLN A 817 3.01 -27.18 22.99
CA GLN A 817 4.25 -27.88 23.33
C GLN A 817 4.94 -27.20 24.50
N GLY A 818 5.22 -27.98 25.56
CA GLY A 818 5.96 -27.50 26.72
C GLY A 818 7.46 -27.70 26.58
N ILE A 819 8.25 -26.80 27.16
CA ILE A 819 9.69 -27.00 27.41
C ILE A 819 9.92 -26.79 28.90
N GLN A 820 10.66 -27.68 29.56
CA GLN A 820 10.94 -27.60 31.00
C GLN A 820 12.43 -27.53 31.25
N PHE A 821 12.86 -26.74 32.23
CA PHE A 821 14.27 -26.60 32.61
C PHE A 821 14.42 -26.33 34.12
N GLU A 822 15.65 -26.33 34.64
CA GLU A 822 15.89 -25.92 36.02
C GLU A 822 15.54 -24.43 36.20
N SER A 823 14.95 -24.06 37.33
CA SER A 823 14.54 -22.67 37.59
C SER A 823 15.68 -21.66 37.37
N GLN A 824 15.39 -20.61 36.60
CA GLN A 824 16.29 -19.51 36.26
C GLN A 824 15.74 -18.19 36.80
N ASP A 825 16.65 -17.35 37.31
CA ASP A 825 16.38 -15.94 37.59
C ASP A 825 16.71 -15.13 36.33
N VAL A 826 15.66 -14.72 35.62
CA VAL A 826 15.74 -13.91 34.39
C VAL A 826 15.38 -12.45 34.65
N SER A 827 15.20 -12.04 35.92
CA SER A 827 14.78 -10.68 36.27
C SER A 827 15.81 -9.59 35.93
N GLY A 828 17.06 -9.99 35.68
CA GLY A 828 18.13 -9.12 35.18
C GLY A 828 18.30 -9.11 33.66
N LYS A 829 17.35 -9.69 32.91
CA LYS A 829 17.27 -9.67 31.45
C LYS A 829 16.16 -8.74 30.97
N THR A 830 16.23 -8.29 29.72
CA THR A 830 15.26 -7.38 29.10
C THR A 830 14.34 -8.10 28.10
N TYR A 831 14.86 -9.08 27.36
CA TYR A 831 14.16 -9.75 26.27
C TYR A 831 14.22 -11.28 26.39
N LEU A 832 13.20 -11.94 25.84
CA LEU A 832 13.20 -13.34 25.41
C LEU A 832 13.37 -13.36 23.89
N HIS A 833 14.48 -13.92 23.42
CA HIS A 833 14.78 -14.08 22.01
C HIS A 833 14.45 -15.49 21.53
N LEU A 834 13.97 -15.61 20.29
CA LEU A 834 13.93 -16.86 19.53
C LEU A 834 14.01 -16.62 18.02
N ASN A 835 14.54 -17.60 17.31
CA ASN A 835 14.38 -17.73 15.86
C ASN A 835 13.28 -18.75 15.56
N TYR A 836 12.39 -18.44 14.62
CA TYR A 836 11.37 -19.36 14.16
C TYR A 836 11.31 -19.48 12.63
N TRP A 837 10.88 -20.63 12.14
CA TRP A 837 10.59 -20.87 10.72
C TRP A 837 9.28 -21.67 10.60
N THR A 838 8.45 -21.34 9.62
CA THR A 838 7.22 -22.09 9.33
C THR A 838 6.84 -21.99 7.84
N ALA A 839 6.17 -23.00 7.33
CA ALA A 839 5.57 -22.98 5.99
C ALA A 839 4.04 -22.83 6.01
N ASP A 840 3.40 -23.06 7.16
CA ASP A 840 1.96 -23.31 7.24
C ASP A 840 1.30 -22.81 8.54
N ALA A 841 2.07 -22.40 9.56
CA ALA A 841 1.51 -21.71 10.71
C ALA A 841 1.21 -20.25 10.33
N THR A 842 0.12 -19.71 10.88
CA THR A 842 -0.29 -18.31 10.70
C THR A 842 -0.11 -17.49 11.98
N ALA A 843 -0.21 -18.13 13.15
CA ALA A 843 0.12 -17.56 14.44
C ALA A 843 0.35 -18.65 15.52
N PHE A 844 1.11 -18.33 16.56
CA PHE A 844 1.22 -19.13 17.78
C PHE A 844 1.57 -18.27 19.00
N ASP A 845 1.24 -18.75 20.20
CA ASP A 845 1.52 -18.07 21.46
C ASP A 845 2.77 -18.66 22.15
N VAL A 846 3.59 -17.82 22.76
CA VAL A 846 4.75 -18.20 23.59
C VAL A 846 4.51 -17.79 25.04
N TYR A 847 4.31 -18.78 25.91
CA TYR A 847 4.08 -18.60 27.34
C TYR A 847 5.35 -18.78 28.15
N LEU A 848 5.56 -17.87 29.10
CA LEU A 848 6.55 -17.97 30.17
C LEU A 848 5.87 -18.48 31.45
N ILE A 849 6.49 -19.42 32.16
CA ILE A 849 5.86 -20.10 33.30
C ILE A 849 6.76 -20.06 34.55
N SER A 850 6.16 -19.63 35.66
CA SER A 850 6.71 -19.63 37.03
C SER A 850 5.73 -20.33 37.99
N PRO A 851 6.11 -20.75 39.22
CA PRO A 851 5.26 -21.61 40.03
C PRO A 851 3.86 -21.04 40.31
N GLY A 852 2.85 -21.60 39.63
CA GLY A 852 1.45 -21.21 39.76
C GLY A 852 0.97 -20.07 38.84
N ASN A 853 1.84 -19.52 37.99
CA ASN A 853 1.49 -18.45 37.05
C ASN A 853 2.04 -18.72 35.63
N GLU A 854 1.23 -18.46 34.61
CA GLU A 854 1.62 -18.46 33.20
C GLU A 854 1.00 -17.25 32.49
N THR A 855 1.71 -16.68 31.52
CA THR A 855 1.15 -15.69 30.60
C THR A 855 1.86 -15.77 29.25
N GLY A 856 1.14 -15.45 28.17
CA GLY A 856 1.56 -15.70 26.79
C GLY A 856 1.66 -14.43 25.96
N TYR A 857 2.52 -14.48 24.95
CA TYR A 857 2.65 -13.46 23.91
C TYR A 857 2.34 -14.09 22.56
N THR A 858 1.50 -13.45 21.75
CA THR A 858 1.12 -13.94 20.42
C THR A 858 2.12 -13.50 19.36
N ILE A 859 2.60 -14.45 18.57
CA ILE A 859 3.41 -14.23 17.37
C ILE A 859 2.55 -14.51 16.14
N THR A 860 2.38 -13.51 15.28
CA THR A 860 1.88 -13.68 13.91
C THR A 860 3.06 -14.03 13.01
N THR A 861 2.93 -15.05 12.15
CA THR A 861 4.09 -15.64 11.47
C THR A 861 4.16 -15.32 9.99
N SER A 862 5.38 -15.11 9.49
CA SER A 862 5.72 -15.06 8.05
C SER A 862 6.14 -16.47 7.56
N GLN A 863 5.75 -16.85 6.33
CA GLN A 863 6.01 -18.19 5.78
C GLN A 863 7.24 -18.20 4.86
N GLY A 864 8.04 -19.27 4.90
CA GLY A 864 9.09 -19.55 3.92
C GLY A 864 10.52 -19.10 4.27
N GLY A 865 10.76 -18.47 5.43
CA GLY A 865 12.08 -18.01 5.86
C GLY A 865 12.29 -18.04 7.38
N TRP A 866 13.55 -18.00 7.82
CA TRP A 866 13.87 -17.86 9.25
C TRP A 866 13.52 -16.44 9.69
N GLN A 867 12.93 -16.32 10.85
CA GLN A 867 12.48 -15.07 11.45
C GLN A 867 13.06 -14.95 12.85
N SER A 868 13.53 -13.77 13.22
CA SER A 868 14.12 -13.49 14.53
C SER A 868 13.19 -12.57 15.31
N ILE A 869 12.91 -12.89 16.57
CA ILE A 869 12.00 -12.07 17.40
C ILE A 869 12.51 -11.92 18.84
N ASP A 870 12.48 -10.67 19.31
CA ASP A 870 12.72 -10.30 20.70
C ASP A 870 11.43 -9.89 21.40
N ILE A 871 11.03 -10.65 22.41
CA ILE A 871 9.83 -10.39 23.21
C ILE A 871 10.26 -9.69 24.50
N PRO A 872 9.82 -8.45 24.75
CA PRO A 872 10.14 -7.74 25.99
C PRO A 872 9.66 -8.53 27.22
N LEU A 873 10.52 -8.75 28.22
CA LEU A 873 10.15 -9.44 29.45
C LEU A 873 9.14 -8.66 30.31
N SER A 874 9.01 -7.36 30.07
CA SER A 874 7.94 -6.53 30.61
C SER A 874 6.55 -7.06 30.25
N THR A 875 6.39 -7.73 29.11
CA THR A 875 5.16 -8.41 28.67
C THR A 875 4.69 -9.47 29.65
N TYR A 876 5.63 -10.20 30.27
CA TYR A 876 5.33 -11.27 31.23
C TYR A 876 5.27 -10.76 32.69
N SER A 877 5.84 -9.58 32.92
CA SER A 877 5.96 -8.98 34.25
C SER A 877 4.58 -8.66 34.87
N GLY A 878 4.43 -8.91 36.16
CA GLY A 878 3.16 -8.69 36.89
C GLY A 878 2.24 -9.91 36.96
N VAL A 879 2.48 -10.94 36.12
CA VAL A 879 1.82 -12.26 36.23
C VAL A 879 2.85 -13.35 36.53
N VAL A 880 3.95 -13.39 35.77
CA VAL A 880 5.02 -14.38 35.95
C VAL A 880 6.08 -13.83 36.90
N ASP A 881 6.56 -14.68 37.83
CA ASP A 881 7.72 -14.35 38.67
C ASP A 881 9.01 -14.59 37.89
N LEU A 882 9.60 -13.50 37.37
CA LEU A 882 10.83 -13.54 36.58
C LEU A 882 12.06 -14.01 37.37
N THR A 883 11.97 -14.16 38.70
CA THR A 883 13.06 -14.71 39.51
C THR A 883 13.03 -16.24 39.63
N ASP A 884 11.96 -16.88 39.14
CA ASP A 884 11.73 -18.33 39.27
C ASP A 884 11.01 -18.90 38.02
N VAL A 885 11.58 -18.66 36.84
CA VAL A 885 11.05 -19.19 35.58
C VAL A 885 11.62 -20.58 35.34
N PHE A 886 10.76 -21.57 35.06
CA PHE A 886 11.22 -22.97 34.92
C PHE A 886 10.61 -23.70 33.72
N GLN A 887 9.72 -23.06 32.96
CA GLN A 887 9.01 -23.68 31.83
C GLN A 887 8.62 -22.66 30.76
N PHE A 888 8.57 -23.13 29.50
CA PHE A 888 7.87 -22.48 28.38
C PHE A 888 6.69 -23.32 27.91
N LYS A 889 5.72 -22.68 27.25
CA LYS A 889 4.68 -23.36 26.45
C LYS A 889 4.45 -22.62 25.14
N PHE A 890 4.65 -23.30 24.02
CA PHE A 890 4.20 -22.86 22.70
C PHE A 890 2.77 -23.36 22.51
N ASP A 891 1.83 -22.52 22.09
CA ASP A 891 0.42 -22.90 21.94
C ASP A 891 -0.11 -22.43 20.58
N ALA A 892 -0.73 -23.30 19.81
CA ALA A 892 -1.38 -22.86 18.59
C ALA A 892 -2.72 -22.20 18.94
N GLN A 893 -3.02 -21.07 18.33
CA GLN A 893 -4.32 -20.44 18.54
C GLN A 893 -5.45 -21.41 18.18
N ASN A 894 -6.36 -21.65 19.12
CA ASN A 894 -7.44 -22.64 19.03
C ASN A 894 -7.00 -24.12 18.90
N HIS A 895 -5.72 -24.44 19.18
CA HIS A 895 -5.12 -25.77 19.04
C HIS A 895 -5.21 -26.38 17.64
N THR A 896 -5.27 -25.54 16.60
CA THR A 896 -5.24 -25.90 15.19
C THR A 896 -4.06 -25.20 14.51
N GLY A 897 -2.83 -25.65 14.79
CA GLY A 897 -1.61 -25.03 14.28
C GLY A 897 -0.87 -25.88 13.24
N GLY A 898 -0.04 -25.19 12.44
CA GLY A 898 0.90 -25.79 11.49
C GLY A 898 2.16 -26.34 12.14
N THR A 899 3.22 -26.52 11.36
CA THR A 899 4.55 -26.93 11.80
C THR A 899 5.41 -25.69 12.05
N ILE A 900 6.03 -25.61 13.23
CA ILE A 900 7.00 -24.55 13.55
C ILE A 900 8.37 -25.17 13.87
N TYR A 901 9.42 -24.50 13.43
CA TYR A 901 10.81 -24.80 13.78
C TYR A 901 11.31 -23.66 14.65
N ILE A 902 12.03 -23.98 15.72
CA ILE A 902 12.53 -23.02 16.70
C ILE A 902 14.02 -23.25 16.89
N ASP A 903 14.79 -22.17 16.88
CA ASP A 903 16.20 -22.17 17.22
C ASP A 903 16.54 -20.94 18.06
N ASN A 904 17.73 -20.90 18.64
CA ASN A 904 18.24 -19.76 19.40
C ASN A 904 17.27 -19.19 20.44
N LEU A 905 16.70 -20.04 21.31
CA LEU A 905 15.82 -19.64 22.40
C LEU A 905 16.64 -19.25 23.64
N TYR A 906 16.74 -17.94 23.95
CA TYR A 906 17.51 -17.43 25.09
C TYR A 906 16.97 -16.11 25.65
N PHE A 907 17.39 -15.72 26.86
CA PHE A 907 17.09 -14.39 27.44
C PHE A 907 18.30 -13.46 27.36
N SER A 908 18.10 -12.21 26.92
CA SER A 908 19.17 -11.21 26.68
C SER A 908 18.82 -9.83 27.23
N ASN A 909 19.78 -8.90 27.21
CA ASN A 909 19.58 -7.49 27.60
C ASN A 909 19.52 -6.52 26.42
N VAL A 910 19.76 -7.01 25.21
CA VAL A 910 19.83 -6.23 23.98
C VAL A 910 18.91 -6.84 22.93
N VAL A 911 18.48 -6.02 21.98
CA VAL A 911 17.71 -6.46 20.81
C VAL A 911 18.71 -7.10 19.83
N SER A 912 18.42 -8.30 19.39
CA SER A 912 19.20 -9.02 18.38
C SER A 912 19.00 -8.35 17.02
N VAL A 913 20.07 -7.81 16.45
CA VAL A 913 20.09 -7.36 15.05
C VAL A 913 20.45 -8.54 14.14
N ASP A 914 19.79 -8.66 12.99
CA ASP A 914 20.07 -9.74 12.03
C ASP A 914 21.49 -9.57 11.45
N PRO A 915 22.40 -10.55 11.59
CA PRO A 915 23.72 -10.47 10.98
C PRO A 915 23.61 -10.64 9.47
N VAL A 916 23.98 -9.60 8.73
CA VAL A 916 24.15 -9.62 7.27
C VAL A 916 24.99 -10.83 6.83
N ASP A 917 24.51 -11.50 5.78
CA ASP A 917 25.07 -12.72 5.18
C ASP A 917 26.61 -12.69 5.02
N PRO A 918 27.35 -13.64 5.63
CA PRO A 918 28.80 -13.71 5.51
C PRO A 918 29.24 -14.25 4.13
N VAL A 919 29.51 -13.32 3.21
CA VAL A 919 30.40 -13.38 2.03
C VAL A 919 30.95 -14.77 1.65
N ASP A 920 30.45 -15.39 0.57
CA ASP A 920 31.09 -16.54 -0.09
C ASP A 920 32.30 -16.11 -0.95
N PRO A 921 33.52 -16.64 -0.71
CA PRO A 921 34.70 -16.25 -1.45
C PRO A 921 34.92 -17.04 -2.76
N VAL A 922 34.89 -16.28 -3.88
CA VAL A 922 35.60 -16.48 -5.17
C VAL A 922 34.98 -17.41 -6.23
N ASP A 923 34.47 -16.81 -7.32
CA ASP A 923 34.74 -17.25 -8.71
C ASP A 923 34.88 -16.02 -9.65
N PRO A 924 35.94 -15.92 -10.49
CA PRO A 924 36.21 -14.71 -11.25
C PRO A 924 35.75 -14.79 -12.72
N VAL A 925 35.23 -13.64 -13.20
CA VAL A 925 35.13 -13.15 -14.59
C VAL A 925 33.89 -13.54 -15.42
N ASP A 926 32.91 -12.63 -15.51
CA ASP A 926 32.44 -11.99 -16.78
C ASP A 926 31.70 -10.66 -16.47
N PRO A 927 31.74 -9.61 -17.33
CA PRO A 927 31.65 -8.22 -16.90
C PRO A 927 30.33 -7.48 -17.24
N VAL A 928 30.04 -6.52 -16.36
CA VAL A 928 29.17 -5.33 -16.44
C VAL A 928 27.65 -5.57 -16.35
N ASP A 929 27.23 -5.59 -15.09
CA ASP A 929 25.90 -5.47 -14.50
C ASP A 929 25.48 -3.97 -14.40
N PRO A 930 24.24 -3.58 -14.76
CA PRO A 930 23.69 -2.28 -14.38
C PRO A 930 23.00 -2.36 -12.99
N VAL A 931 23.81 -2.12 -11.96
CA VAL A 931 23.52 -1.57 -10.61
C VAL A 931 22.05 -1.58 -10.12
N ASP A 932 21.78 -2.56 -9.25
CA ASP A 932 20.78 -2.60 -8.17
C ASP A 932 20.80 -1.33 -7.28
N PRO A 933 19.66 -0.72 -6.89
CA PRO A 933 19.67 0.35 -5.89
C PRO A 933 20.02 -0.22 -4.51
N GLU A 934 21.31 -0.14 -4.17
CA GLU A 934 21.85 -0.58 -2.89
C GLU A 934 21.08 0.04 -1.70
N GLY A 935 20.76 -0.79 -0.70
CA GLY A 935 20.43 -0.30 0.64
C GLY A 935 21.51 0.66 1.16
N PRO A 936 21.23 1.43 2.23
CA PRO A 936 22.08 2.53 2.67
C PRO A 936 23.54 2.09 2.89
N VAL A 937 24.42 2.51 1.98
CA VAL A 937 25.83 2.09 1.93
C VAL A 937 26.63 2.83 2.99
N GLU A 938 27.35 2.09 3.84
CA GLU A 938 28.36 2.67 4.73
C GLU A 938 29.53 3.21 3.92
N LEU A 939 29.75 4.52 4.00
CA LEU A 939 30.80 5.22 3.26
C LEU A 939 32.12 5.28 4.02
N VAL A 940 32.13 5.01 5.33
CA VAL A 940 33.32 5.02 6.17
C VAL A 940 33.90 3.62 6.30
N GLY A 941 35.10 3.41 5.75
CA GLY A 941 35.88 2.20 6.00
C GLY A 941 36.63 2.28 7.34
N ASN A 942 36.81 1.13 8.01
CA ASN A 942 37.58 1.03 9.27
C ASN A 942 37.04 2.02 10.34
N SER A 943 35.72 2.00 10.54
CA SER A 943 34.95 2.89 11.43
C SER A 943 35.40 2.82 12.90
N GLY A 944 35.73 1.62 13.39
CA GLY A 944 36.21 1.35 14.75
C GLY A 944 37.73 1.28 14.91
N PHE A 945 38.51 1.72 13.92
CA PHE A 945 39.97 1.78 13.98
C PHE A 945 40.73 0.47 14.30
N GLU A 946 40.09 -0.70 14.21
CA GLU A 946 40.72 -2.00 14.50
C GLU A 946 41.88 -2.32 13.55
N ASP A 947 41.83 -1.79 12.33
CA ASP A 947 42.92 -1.85 11.35
C ASP A 947 43.88 -0.65 11.45
N GLY A 948 43.94 -0.01 12.61
CA GLY A 948 44.76 1.17 12.86
C GLY A 948 44.26 2.39 12.08
N ALA A 949 45.18 3.20 11.56
CA ALA A 949 44.84 4.42 10.81
C ALA A 949 44.63 4.16 9.31
N THR A 950 44.32 2.93 8.92
CA THR A 950 44.07 2.57 7.52
C THR A 950 42.87 3.36 6.98
N ASN A 951 42.99 3.94 5.78
CA ASN A 951 42.05 4.85 5.12
C ASN A 951 41.80 6.22 5.79
N TRP A 952 42.23 6.37 7.05
CA TRP A 952 42.15 7.64 7.77
C TRP A 952 43.35 8.55 7.52
N VAL A 953 43.08 9.81 7.20
CA VAL A 953 44.06 10.90 7.22
C VAL A 953 44.17 11.39 8.66
N THR A 954 45.25 11.01 9.32
CA THR A 954 45.54 11.40 10.70
C THR A 954 46.45 12.64 10.74
N PRO A 955 46.32 13.49 11.77
CA PRO A 955 47.21 14.62 11.94
C PRO A 955 48.57 14.12 12.45
N ASN A 956 49.60 14.97 12.39
CA ASN A 956 50.94 14.64 12.90
C ASN A 956 50.98 14.29 14.43
N THR A 957 49.87 14.49 15.15
CA THR A 957 49.72 14.30 16.60
C THR A 957 48.69 13.25 17.00
N GLY A 958 47.97 12.65 16.04
CA GLY A 958 46.96 11.61 16.30
C GLY A 958 47.57 10.20 16.26
N THR A 959 47.08 9.31 17.12
CA THR A 959 47.49 7.90 17.18
C THR A 959 46.28 7.02 17.43
N ILE A 960 46.27 5.80 16.87
CA ILE A 960 45.31 4.78 17.28
C ILE A 960 45.83 4.10 18.54
N VAL A 961 44.95 3.96 19.53
CA VAL A 961 45.23 3.30 20.80
C VAL A 961 44.27 2.14 20.96
N THR A 962 44.81 0.99 21.37
CA THR A 962 44.03 -0.21 21.65
C THR A 962 43.99 -0.44 23.17
N GLU A 963 42.80 -0.48 23.74
CA GLU A 963 42.56 -0.80 25.15
C GLU A 963 41.65 -2.04 25.25
N GLY A 964 42.21 -3.18 25.67
CA GLY A 964 41.48 -4.45 25.62
C GLY A 964 41.35 -4.92 24.17
N ASP A 965 40.12 -5.21 23.74
CA ASP A 965 39.78 -5.64 22.39
C ASP A 965 39.24 -4.50 21.50
N ASN A 966 39.25 -3.25 21.99
CA ASN A 966 38.75 -2.06 21.27
C ASN A 966 39.90 -1.12 20.91
N SER A 967 39.94 -0.68 19.65
CA SER A 967 40.84 0.33 19.13
C SER A 967 40.09 1.65 18.91
N PHE A 968 40.72 2.79 19.15
CA PHE A 968 40.10 4.10 18.92
C PHE A 968 41.15 5.15 18.57
N PHE A 969 40.73 6.23 17.91
CA PHE A 969 41.59 7.36 17.63
C PHE A 969 41.78 8.25 18.86
N GLN A 970 43.02 8.68 19.11
CA GLN A 970 43.38 9.62 20.16
C GLN A 970 44.26 10.74 19.60
N ALA A 971 43.92 12.00 19.87
CA ALA A 971 44.77 13.15 19.57
C ALA A 971 44.89 14.12 20.75
N THR A 972 46.12 14.56 21.05
CA THR A 972 46.36 15.57 22.09
C THR A 972 46.68 16.92 21.49
N VAL A 973 45.89 17.93 21.84
CA VAL A 973 46.08 19.32 21.46
C VAL A 973 46.80 20.05 22.58
N ALA A 974 48.12 20.21 22.44
CA ALA A 974 48.95 20.82 23.48
C ALA A 974 48.86 22.36 23.53
N THR A 975 48.43 22.99 22.44
CA THR A 975 48.29 24.44 22.32
C THR A 975 47.16 24.72 21.33
N ALA A 976 46.16 25.49 21.77
CA ALA A 976 45.06 25.94 20.93
C ALA A 976 45.58 26.68 19.68
N GLY A 977 45.05 26.32 18.52
CA GLY A 977 45.38 26.88 17.22
C GLY A 977 44.13 27.05 16.36
N ASN A 978 44.27 26.88 15.05
CA ASN A 978 43.10 26.76 14.18
C ASN A 978 42.46 25.38 14.38
N ALA A 979 41.15 25.27 14.14
CA ALA A 979 40.41 24.00 14.32
C ALA A 979 41.00 22.85 13.48
N TRP A 980 41.43 23.14 12.25
CA TRP A 980 42.03 22.14 11.34
C TRP A 980 43.50 21.81 11.62
N ASP A 981 44.17 22.49 12.58
CA ASP A 981 45.59 22.22 12.90
C ASP A 981 45.77 20.79 13.48
N VAL A 982 44.70 20.24 14.05
CA VAL A 982 44.57 18.83 14.45
C VAL A 982 43.27 18.31 13.85
N ASN A 983 43.36 17.54 12.76
CA ASN A 983 42.23 17.03 12.01
C ASN A 983 42.30 15.51 11.85
N LEU A 984 41.16 14.84 11.92
CA LEU A 984 40.96 13.48 11.42
C LEU A 984 39.96 13.54 10.25
N SER A 985 40.25 12.83 9.17
CA SER A 985 39.33 12.75 8.04
C SER A 985 39.48 11.46 7.25
N GLN A 986 38.44 11.09 6.50
CA GLN A 986 38.49 10.00 5.51
C GLN A 986 37.82 10.47 4.23
N VAL A 987 38.44 10.16 3.09
CA VAL A 987 37.92 10.54 1.76
C VAL A 987 36.84 9.56 1.34
N MET A 988 35.73 10.08 0.80
CA MET A 988 34.55 9.31 0.38
C MET A 988 33.85 9.97 -0.80
N THR A 989 32.96 9.21 -1.46
CA THR A 989 32.05 9.75 -2.49
C THR A 989 30.79 10.28 -1.82
N LEU A 990 30.41 11.52 -2.14
CA LEU A 990 29.11 12.10 -1.75
C LEU A 990 28.37 12.55 -3.01
N VAL A 991 27.04 12.54 -2.96
CA VAL A 991 26.14 13.00 -4.02
C VAL A 991 25.53 14.32 -3.57
N SER A 992 25.52 15.31 -4.47
CA SER A 992 24.91 16.61 -4.18
C SER A 992 23.41 16.43 -3.93
N SER A 993 22.89 17.09 -2.90
CA SER A 993 21.49 17.05 -2.46
C SER A 993 21.00 15.70 -1.93
N GLN A 994 21.87 14.68 -1.83
CA GLN A 994 21.59 13.46 -1.09
C GLN A 994 21.70 13.73 0.41
N THR A 995 20.81 13.15 1.21
CA THR A 995 20.87 13.25 2.68
C THR A 995 21.74 12.12 3.22
N TYR A 996 22.59 12.46 4.19
CA TYR A 996 23.47 11.53 4.88
C TYR A 996 23.27 11.61 6.40
N GLU A 997 23.35 10.47 7.07
CA GLU A 997 23.50 10.43 8.53
C GLU A 997 24.98 10.22 8.88
N LEU A 998 25.56 11.14 9.66
CA LEU A 998 26.87 11.03 10.27
C LEU A 998 26.72 10.64 11.74
N THR A 999 27.21 9.46 12.13
CA THR A 999 27.29 9.04 13.54
C THR A 999 28.72 8.80 13.98
N PHE A 1000 29.02 9.09 15.25
CA PHE A 1000 30.33 8.79 15.85
C PHE A 1000 30.29 8.80 17.38
N LYS A 1001 31.16 8.00 18.02
CA LYS A 1001 31.44 8.08 19.46
C LYS A 1001 32.62 9.01 19.73
N ALA A 1002 32.47 9.89 20.72
CA ALA A 1002 33.55 10.78 21.13
C ALA A 1002 33.57 11.04 22.63
N LYS A 1003 34.76 11.38 23.15
CA LYS A 1003 34.96 11.99 24.48
C LYS A 1003 36.22 12.85 24.50
N ALA A 1004 36.40 13.60 25.57
CA ALA A 1004 37.63 14.35 25.85
C ALA A 1004 38.15 14.15 27.28
N ASP A 1005 39.41 14.49 27.54
CA ASP A 1005 39.96 14.46 28.91
C ASP A 1005 39.48 15.64 29.78
N VAL A 1006 38.99 16.70 29.13
CA VAL A 1006 38.30 17.85 29.71
C VAL A 1006 37.19 18.25 28.76
N GLU A 1007 36.05 18.72 29.27
CA GLU A 1007 34.96 19.27 28.46
C GLU A 1007 35.48 20.35 27.50
N ARG A 1008 35.17 20.21 26.21
CA ARG A 1008 35.68 21.05 25.11
C ARG A 1008 34.86 20.85 23.84
N THR A 1009 35.10 21.64 22.80
CA THR A 1009 34.44 21.45 21.51
C THR A 1009 35.36 20.89 20.41
N ILE A 1010 34.73 20.32 19.38
CA ILE A 1010 35.29 19.97 18.08
C ILE A 1010 34.32 20.43 16.98
N LEU A 1011 34.76 20.45 15.72
CA LEU A 1011 33.86 20.56 14.56
C LEU A 1011 33.77 19.20 13.86
N ALA A 1012 32.56 18.71 13.58
CA ALA A 1012 32.31 17.44 12.90
C ALA A 1012 31.36 17.62 11.71
N GLY A 1013 31.60 16.98 10.56
CA GLY A 1013 30.70 17.07 9.41
C GLY A 1013 31.27 16.56 8.10
N LEU A 1014 30.72 17.03 6.97
CA LEU A 1014 31.08 16.61 5.61
C LEU A 1014 31.64 17.78 4.78
N GLY A 1015 32.55 17.51 3.85
CA GLY A 1015 33.10 18.57 2.98
C GLY A 1015 34.00 18.12 1.83
N LEU A 1016 34.26 19.03 0.90
CA LEU A 1016 35.16 18.82 -0.25
C LEU A 1016 36.59 18.56 0.22
N ASN A 1017 37.25 17.54 -0.35
CA ASN A 1017 38.65 17.22 -0.11
C ASN A 1017 39.64 17.93 -1.06
N TYR A 1018 39.28 19.13 -1.49
CA TYR A 1018 40.08 20.00 -2.35
C TYR A 1018 39.57 21.43 -2.32
N ASP A 1019 40.35 22.37 -2.88
CA ASP A 1019 39.96 23.78 -3.01
C ASP A 1019 38.65 23.91 -3.81
N PRO A 1020 37.58 24.56 -3.29
CA PRO A 1020 37.61 25.61 -2.27
C PRO A 1020 37.40 25.17 -0.81
N TRP A 1021 37.37 23.86 -0.52
CA TRP A 1021 37.19 23.29 0.83
C TRP A 1021 35.81 23.54 1.47
N THR A 1022 34.77 23.73 0.65
CA THR A 1022 33.37 23.85 1.10
C THR A 1022 33.02 22.70 2.03
N ASN A 1023 32.33 22.98 3.13
CA ASN A 1023 31.91 21.99 4.12
C ASN A 1023 30.64 22.43 4.85
N ILE A 1024 29.96 21.45 5.44
CA ILE A 1024 28.87 21.63 6.42
C ILE A 1024 29.36 20.92 7.68
N VAL A 1025 29.54 21.66 8.77
CA VAL A 1025 30.09 21.14 10.03
C VAL A 1025 29.31 21.67 11.22
N GLU A 1026 29.14 20.80 12.21
CA GLU A 1026 28.49 21.08 13.49
C GLU A 1026 29.52 21.30 14.59
N THR A 1027 29.22 22.21 15.52
CA THR A 1027 30.04 22.40 16.73
C THR A 1027 29.61 21.41 17.79
N VAL A 1028 30.47 20.44 18.11
CA VAL A 1028 30.14 19.32 19.00
C VAL A 1028 30.79 19.52 20.35
N ALA A 1029 29.97 19.59 21.41
CA ALA A 1029 30.44 19.69 22.79
C ALA A 1029 30.74 18.30 23.35
N LEU A 1030 32.03 18.01 23.56
CA LEU A 1030 32.51 16.73 24.10
C LEU A 1030 32.47 16.74 25.62
N THR A 1031 31.98 15.63 26.19
CA THR A 1031 32.04 15.37 27.64
C THR A 1031 33.27 14.54 28.01
N THR A 1032 33.47 14.29 29.31
CA THR A 1032 34.53 13.38 29.77
C THR A 1032 34.20 11.90 29.62
N ASP A 1033 32.93 11.58 29.35
CA ASP A 1033 32.44 10.23 29.12
C ASP A 1033 32.22 9.99 27.62
N TRP A 1034 32.25 8.73 27.19
CA TRP A 1034 31.94 8.37 25.81
C TRP A 1034 30.47 8.67 25.52
N VAL A 1035 30.24 9.47 24.49
CA VAL A 1035 28.90 9.83 24.00
C VAL A 1035 28.85 9.56 22.50
N THR A 1036 27.75 8.99 22.03
CA THR A 1036 27.45 8.88 20.60
C THR A 1036 26.75 10.15 20.14
N TYR A 1037 27.19 10.70 19.03
CA TYR A 1037 26.60 11.86 18.36
C TYR A 1037 26.09 11.42 16.99
N SER A 1038 24.91 11.91 16.59
CA SER A 1038 24.32 11.70 15.27
C SER A 1038 23.91 13.05 14.66
N TYR A 1039 24.18 13.24 13.38
CA TYR A 1039 23.87 14.44 12.61
C TYR A 1039 23.38 14.09 11.21
N ILE A 1040 22.27 14.70 10.80
CA ILE A 1040 21.73 14.58 9.45
C ILE A 1040 22.25 15.74 8.60
N ILE A 1041 22.90 15.44 7.48
CA ILE A 1041 23.62 16.40 6.65
C ILE A 1041 23.23 16.20 5.18
N THR A 1042 22.69 17.25 4.56
CA THR A 1042 22.36 17.27 3.12
C THR A 1042 23.28 18.27 2.40
N PRO A 1043 24.43 17.84 1.86
CA PRO A 1043 25.36 18.73 1.19
C PRO A 1043 24.85 19.18 -0.19
N GLU A 1044 24.92 20.48 -0.49
CA GLU A 1044 24.74 21.03 -1.85
C GLU A 1044 25.99 20.82 -2.75
N PHE A 1045 26.85 19.89 -2.37
CA PHE A 1045 28.07 19.52 -3.08
C PHE A 1045 28.27 18.00 -3.03
N GLY A 1046 28.88 17.42 -4.07
CA GLY A 1046 29.15 15.99 -4.13
C GLY A 1046 29.98 15.59 -5.34
N ASP A 1047 30.94 14.68 -5.14
CA ASP A 1047 31.81 13.99 -6.10
C ASP A 1047 32.60 12.87 -5.37
N ASP A 1048 33.55 12.22 -6.06
CA ASP A 1048 34.36 11.11 -5.50
C ASP A 1048 35.46 11.54 -4.52
N ASN A 1049 35.67 12.85 -4.31
CA ASN A 1049 36.75 13.40 -3.49
C ASN A 1049 36.20 14.36 -2.42
N ASN A 1050 35.22 13.87 -1.67
CA ASN A 1050 34.70 14.48 -0.45
C ASN A 1050 35.35 13.84 0.78
N ARG A 1051 35.02 14.33 1.98
CA ARG A 1051 35.49 13.76 3.23
C ARG A 1051 34.51 13.95 4.39
N VAL A 1052 34.52 12.99 5.31
CA VAL A 1052 34.10 13.23 6.71
C VAL A 1052 35.23 13.96 7.44
N ILE A 1053 34.88 14.91 8.30
CA ILE A 1053 35.80 15.87 8.90
C ILE A 1053 35.61 15.91 10.41
N PHE A 1054 36.69 15.78 11.17
CA PHE A 1054 36.75 16.07 12.59
C PHE A 1054 37.91 17.05 12.87
N ASP A 1055 37.59 18.31 13.10
CA ASP A 1055 38.55 19.39 13.38
C ASP A 1055 38.60 19.69 14.88
N MET A 1056 39.77 19.50 15.49
CA MET A 1056 39.94 19.42 16.94
C MET A 1056 40.97 20.43 17.48
N GLY A 1057 41.64 21.21 16.65
CA GLY A 1057 42.79 22.05 17.05
C GLY A 1057 42.45 23.31 17.87
N ALA A 1058 41.18 23.71 17.96
CA ALA A 1058 40.76 24.99 18.53
C ALA A 1058 40.96 25.07 20.06
N ASP A 1059 40.72 23.99 20.79
CA ASP A 1059 40.84 23.93 22.25
C ASP A 1059 41.99 23.01 22.70
N VAL A 1060 42.50 23.25 23.91
CA VAL A 1060 43.51 22.40 24.54
C VAL A 1060 42.85 21.20 25.21
N GLY A 1061 43.44 20.02 25.05
CA GLY A 1061 42.94 18.77 25.63
C GLY A 1061 43.20 17.58 24.72
N THR A 1062 42.90 16.40 25.20
CA THR A 1062 42.97 15.15 24.45
C THR A 1062 41.56 14.73 24.03
N VAL A 1063 41.37 14.48 22.73
CA VAL A 1063 40.13 13.99 22.14
C VAL A 1063 40.28 12.51 21.78
N TYR A 1064 39.21 11.76 21.98
CA TYR A 1064 39.07 10.36 21.65
C TYR A 1064 37.87 10.19 20.72
N LEU A 1065 38.03 9.45 19.62
CA LEU A 1065 37.00 9.20 18.61
C LEU A 1065 36.95 7.72 18.26
N ASP A 1066 35.75 7.19 18.09
CA ASP A 1066 35.49 5.79 17.75
C ASP A 1066 34.16 5.64 16.99
N GLU A 1067 33.93 4.47 16.38
CA GLU A 1067 32.68 4.08 15.70
C GLU A 1067 32.12 5.15 14.74
N VAL A 1068 32.94 5.65 13.79
CA VAL A 1068 32.47 6.65 12.83
C VAL A 1068 31.72 6.00 11.67
N SER A 1069 30.51 6.45 11.38
CA SER A 1069 29.66 5.97 10.29
C SER A 1069 29.10 7.14 9.49
N VAL A 1070 29.05 6.97 8.16
CA VAL A 1070 28.34 7.87 7.24
C VAL A 1070 27.53 7.02 6.28
N ILE A 1071 26.21 7.10 6.37
CA ILE A 1071 25.29 6.36 5.50
C ILE A 1071 24.43 7.33 4.69
N ALA A 1072 24.17 6.99 3.43
CA ALA A 1072 23.13 7.68 2.65
C ALA A 1072 21.76 7.29 3.21
N ILE A 1073 20.89 8.26 3.45
CA ILE A 1073 19.53 8.01 3.96
C ILE A 1073 18.52 8.84 3.17
N ASP A 1074 17.26 8.43 3.20
CA ASP A 1074 16.17 9.31 2.81
C ASP A 1074 16.07 10.51 3.74
N ALA A 1075 15.66 11.65 3.19
CA ALA A 1075 15.49 12.85 4.00
C ALA A 1075 14.41 12.61 5.07
N PRO A 1076 14.71 12.81 6.37
CA PRO A 1076 13.75 12.55 7.42
C PRO A 1076 12.57 13.51 7.33
N THR A 1077 11.35 12.98 7.46
CA THR A 1077 10.10 13.76 7.42
C THR A 1077 9.65 14.27 8.79
N MET A 1078 10.30 13.80 9.88
CA MET A 1078 10.15 14.29 11.26
C MET A 1078 11.49 14.21 12.02
N PRO A 1079 11.67 14.90 13.16
CA PRO A 1079 12.89 14.80 13.94
C PRO A 1079 13.02 13.41 14.58
N ILE A 1080 14.17 12.78 14.42
CA ILE A 1080 14.47 11.44 14.96
C ILE A 1080 15.31 11.47 16.26
N ALA A 1081 15.86 12.64 16.61
CA ALA A 1081 16.62 12.87 17.82
C ALA A 1081 16.07 14.10 18.57
N ALA A 1082 16.27 14.18 19.89
CA ALA A 1082 15.88 15.34 20.68
C ALA A 1082 16.64 16.62 20.27
N ALA A 1083 16.05 17.79 20.54
CA ALA A 1083 16.72 19.07 20.30
C ALA A 1083 18.01 19.20 21.16
N PRO A 1084 19.00 19.99 20.72
CA PRO A 1084 20.24 20.19 21.46
C PRO A 1084 20.00 20.68 22.90
N VAL A 1085 20.74 20.13 23.86
CA VAL A 1085 20.61 20.54 25.27
C VAL A 1085 21.08 22.01 25.42
N PRO A 1086 20.25 22.92 25.96
CA PRO A 1086 20.60 24.32 26.08
C PRO A 1086 21.66 24.54 27.18
N THR A 1087 22.53 25.53 27.01
CA THR A 1087 23.77 25.67 27.82
C THR A 1087 23.76 26.80 28.85
N GLU A 1088 22.77 27.70 28.83
CA GLU A 1088 22.66 28.76 29.85
C GLU A 1088 22.23 28.18 31.21
N ALA A 1089 22.54 28.90 32.30
CA ALA A 1089 22.06 28.49 33.62
C ALA A 1089 20.57 28.85 33.78
N ASP A 1090 19.77 27.97 34.39
CA ASP A 1090 18.31 28.19 34.64
C ASP A 1090 18.01 29.55 35.32
N ALA A 1091 18.90 30.04 36.19
CA ALA A 1091 18.75 31.34 36.84
C ALA A 1091 18.90 32.55 35.90
N ASP A 1092 19.52 32.35 34.74
CA ASP A 1092 19.84 33.36 33.74
C ASP A 1092 18.90 33.34 32.53
N VAL A 1093 17.89 32.48 32.51
CA VAL A 1093 16.87 32.40 31.44
C VAL A 1093 15.47 32.76 31.94
N ILE A 1094 14.57 33.06 31.01
CA ILE A 1094 13.11 33.05 31.23
C ILE A 1094 12.54 32.06 30.21
N SER A 1095 12.25 30.84 30.66
CA SER A 1095 11.80 29.73 29.80
C SER A 1095 10.30 29.75 29.58
N VAL A 1096 9.89 29.54 28.32
CA VAL A 1096 8.49 29.41 27.92
C VAL A 1096 8.17 27.96 27.59
N PHE A 1097 9.05 27.29 26.84
CA PHE A 1097 8.89 25.89 26.47
C PHE A 1097 10.27 25.22 26.38
N SER A 1098 10.59 24.37 27.34
CA SER A 1098 11.81 23.57 27.44
C SER A 1098 11.67 22.62 28.63
N ASP A 1099 12.24 21.42 28.54
CA ASP A 1099 12.30 20.46 29.64
C ASP A 1099 13.48 20.70 30.60
N ASP A 1100 14.52 21.41 30.15
CA ASP A 1100 15.74 21.68 30.92
C ASP A 1100 15.62 22.86 31.89
N TYR A 1101 14.62 23.72 31.68
CA TYR A 1101 14.42 24.96 32.44
C TYR A 1101 13.08 25.03 33.15
N THR A 1102 13.04 25.80 34.23
CA THR A 1102 11.78 26.08 34.93
C THR A 1102 10.92 27.02 34.08
N GLN A 1103 9.83 26.49 33.51
CA GLN A 1103 8.90 27.28 32.69
C GLN A 1103 8.13 28.34 33.50
N VAL A 1104 7.82 29.45 32.84
CA VAL A 1104 6.92 30.48 33.37
C VAL A 1104 5.50 29.95 33.54
N SER A 1105 4.72 30.57 34.42
CA SER A 1105 3.33 30.16 34.64
C SER A 1105 2.39 30.62 33.52
N GLY A 1106 1.30 29.86 33.34
CA GLY A 1106 0.23 30.23 32.43
C GLY A 1106 0.51 29.97 30.95
N VAL A 1107 1.54 29.18 30.63
CA VAL A 1107 1.86 28.78 29.26
C VAL A 1107 0.69 27.99 28.66
N ASP A 1108 0.15 28.51 27.58
CA ASP A 1108 -0.86 27.92 26.72
C ASP A 1108 -0.29 27.94 25.29
N THR A 1109 0.15 26.77 24.84
CA THR A 1109 0.72 26.58 23.51
C THR A 1109 -0.34 26.56 22.41
N ASN A 1110 -1.63 26.50 22.77
CA ASN A 1110 -2.74 26.60 21.82
C ASN A 1110 -3.92 27.40 22.40
N PRO A 1111 -3.80 28.73 22.47
CA PRO A 1111 -4.84 29.61 22.99
C PRO A 1111 -6.05 29.78 22.06
N ASN A 1112 -6.07 29.07 20.92
CA ASN A 1112 -7.14 29.03 19.92
C ASN A 1112 -7.60 30.43 19.44
N TRP A 1113 -6.70 31.13 18.75
CA TRP A 1113 -6.94 32.43 18.11
C TRP A 1113 -7.73 32.33 16.79
N GLY A 1114 -8.21 31.15 16.42
CA GLY A 1114 -8.85 30.88 15.13
C GLY A 1114 -7.87 30.48 14.03
N GLN A 1115 -6.72 29.95 14.42
CA GLN A 1115 -5.72 29.42 13.51
C GLN A 1115 -6.10 28.04 12.96
N ALA A 1116 -5.60 27.72 11.77
CA ALA A 1116 -5.76 26.40 11.13
C ALA A 1116 -4.61 25.45 11.52
N THR A 1117 -3.49 25.99 11.99
CA THR A 1117 -2.32 25.22 12.45
C THR A 1117 -2.73 24.19 13.50
N VAL A 1118 -2.35 22.93 13.28
CA VAL A 1118 -2.55 21.86 14.24
C VAL A 1118 -1.33 21.79 15.14
N THR A 1119 -1.52 22.09 16.43
CA THR A 1119 -0.42 22.10 17.41
C THR A 1119 -0.52 20.92 18.36
N THR A 1120 0.55 20.15 18.48
CA THR A 1120 0.70 19.02 19.41
C THR A 1120 2.02 19.13 20.17
N VAL A 1121 2.08 18.53 21.37
CA VAL A 1121 3.35 18.29 22.06
C VAL A 1121 3.69 16.83 21.86
N GLU A 1122 4.78 16.57 21.17
CA GLU A 1122 5.32 15.24 20.91
C GLU A 1122 6.48 14.95 21.84
N SER A 1123 6.76 13.67 22.10
CA SER A 1123 7.88 13.23 22.92
C SER A 1123 8.93 12.59 22.01
N ILE A 1124 10.02 13.30 21.73
CA ILE A 1124 11.12 12.84 20.89
C ILE A 1124 12.28 12.45 21.82
N GLU A 1125 12.61 11.16 21.86
CA GLU A 1125 13.56 10.57 22.82
C GLU A 1125 13.31 10.94 24.30
N GLY A 1126 12.05 11.21 24.64
CA GLY A 1126 11.65 11.62 26.00
C GLY A 1126 11.77 13.11 26.29
N ASN A 1127 12.21 13.92 25.32
CA ASN A 1127 12.13 15.37 25.34
C ASN A 1127 10.80 15.85 24.70
N SER A 1128 10.14 16.81 25.34
CA SER A 1128 8.90 17.43 24.91
C SER A 1128 9.15 18.45 23.81
N THR A 1129 8.69 18.15 22.60
CA THR A 1129 8.84 19.01 21.42
C THR A 1129 7.48 19.53 20.96
N LEU A 1130 7.38 20.83 20.68
CA LEU A 1130 6.16 21.46 20.18
C LEU A 1130 6.08 21.35 18.65
N LYS A 1131 5.15 20.56 18.13
CA LYS A 1131 4.90 20.42 16.70
C LYS A 1131 3.78 21.35 16.25
N MET A 1132 4.02 22.08 15.17
CA MET A 1132 3.08 22.95 14.48
C MET A 1132 2.93 22.44 13.05
N ALA A 1133 1.92 21.58 12.82
CA ALA A 1133 1.65 20.99 11.51
C ALA A 1133 0.75 21.90 10.66
N GLY A 1134 1.14 22.10 9.40
CA GLY A 1134 0.46 23.00 8.47
C GLY A 1134 0.43 24.43 9.01
N LEU A 1135 1.60 24.98 9.35
CA LEU A 1135 1.70 26.28 9.99
C LEU A 1135 1.07 27.36 9.10
N ASN A 1136 -0.06 27.90 9.52
CA ASN A 1136 -0.60 29.13 8.96
C ASN A 1136 -0.19 30.32 9.83
N TYR A 1137 -0.55 30.27 11.10
CA TYR A 1137 0.03 31.00 12.21
C TYR A 1137 -0.31 30.26 13.51
N GLN A 1138 0.53 30.35 14.53
CA GLN A 1138 0.29 29.73 15.83
C GLN A 1138 0.68 30.69 16.95
N GLY A 1139 -0.27 30.93 17.86
CA GLY A 1139 -0.05 31.73 19.05
C GLY A 1139 0.43 30.90 20.23
N ILE A 1140 1.31 31.46 21.06
CA ILE A 1140 1.61 30.92 22.40
C ILE A 1140 1.37 32.04 23.40
N GLN A 1141 0.64 31.77 24.47
CA GLN A 1141 0.31 32.74 25.50
C GLN A 1141 0.89 32.32 26.86
N PHE A 1142 1.32 33.27 27.68
CA PHE A 1142 1.85 33.04 29.02
C PHE A 1142 1.61 34.24 29.94
N ASP A 1143 1.85 34.09 31.24
CA ASP A 1143 1.76 35.21 32.17
C ASP A 1143 2.79 36.29 31.79
N SER A 1144 2.41 37.57 31.86
CA SER A 1144 3.27 38.69 31.44
C SER A 1144 4.64 38.69 32.14
N GLN A 1145 5.71 38.78 31.34
CA GLN A 1145 7.11 38.78 31.77
C GLN A 1145 7.81 40.10 31.42
N ASP A 1146 8.73 40.51 32.30
CA ASP A 1146 9.71 41.57 32.02
C ASP A 1146 10.98 40.94 31.47
N VAL A 1147 11.17 41.04 30.15
CA VAL A 1147 12.32 40.51 29.41
C VAL A 1147 13.34 41.59 29.06
N SER A 1148 13.14 42.84 29.51
CA SER A 1148 14.00 43.98 29.19
C SER A 1148 15.44 43.86 29.70
N GLY A 1149 15.69 42.92 30.62
CA GLY A 1149 17.02 42.59 31.13
C GLY A 1149 17.75 41.50 30.35
N LYS A 1150 17.12 40.90 29.33
CA LYS A 1150 17.68 39.82 28.49
C LYS A 1150 18.26 40.36 27.19
N ALA A 1151 19.09 39.57 26.52
CA ALA A 1151 19.74 39.96 25.27
C ALA A 1151 19.05 39.39 24.03
N SER A 1152 18.60 38.14 24.08
CA SER A 1152 18.01 37.41 22.95
C SER A 1152 16.76 36.62 23.33
N LEU A 1153 15.96 36.30 22.32
CA LEU A 1153 15.00 35.20 22.30
C LEU A 1153 15.67 34.02 21.58
N HIS A 1154 15.76 32.88 22.25
CA HIS A 1154 16.31 31.63 21.73
C HIS A 1154 15.18 30.67 21.38
N LEU A 1155 15.35 29.91 20.30
CA LEU A 1155 14.57 28.72 19.98
C LEU A 1155 15.43 27.70 19.22
N ASP A 1156 15.14 26.42 19.40
CA ASP A 1156 15.56 25.37 18.50
C ASP A 1156 14.38 25.01 17.58
N TYR A 1157 14.63 24.88 16.28
CA TYR A 1157 13.64 24.44 15.31
C TYR A 1157 14.12 23.26 14.47
N TRP A 1158 13.16 22.45 14.01
CA TRP A 1158 13.35 21.43 12.99
C TRP A 1158 12.21 21.49 11.99
N THR A 1159 12.48 21.30 10.70
CA THR A 1159 11.45 21.22 9.65
C THR A 1159 11.92 20.35 8.48
N ALA A 1160 10.97 19.66 7.83
CA ALA A 1160 11.23 18.93 6.58
C ALA A 1160 10.97 19.81 5.35
N ASP A 1161 10.08 20.79 5.46
CA ASP A 1161 9.33 21.35 4.33
C ASP A 1161 9.14 22.87 4.41
N ALA A 1162 9.18 23.49 5.61
CA ALA A 1162 9.10 24.94 5.73
C ALA A 1162 10.39 25.58 5.19
N THR A 1163 10.25 26.66 4.43
CA THR A 1163 11.36 27.43 3.83
C THR A 1163 11.68 28.73 4.59
N ALA A 1164 10.68 29.28 5.29
CA ALA A 1164 10.82 30.37 6.25
C ALA A 1164 9.59 30.46 7.15
N PHE A 1165 9.75 31.06 8.33
CA PHE A 1165 8.65 31.47 9.20
C PHE A 1165 8.99 32.75 9.96
N ASP A 1166 7.98 33.54 10.30
CA ASP A 1166 8.13 34.76 11.07
C ASP A 1166 7.83 34.50 12.55
N VAL A 1167 8.65 35.07 13.43
CA VAL A 1167 8.46 35.08 14.88
C VAL A 1167 8.10 36.49 15.33
N PHE A 1168 7.00 36.60 16.06
CA PHE A 1168 6.53 37.85 16.66
C PHE A 1168 6.57 37.78 18.19
N LEU A 1169 7.04 38.85 18.80
CA LEU A 1169 6.85 39.14 20.22
C LEU A 1169 5.72 40.14 20.39
N ILE A 1170 4.83 39.89 21.35
CA ILE A 1170 3.60 40.67 21.50
C ILE A 1170 3.51 41.29 22.90
N SER A 1171 3.26 42.61 22.90
CA SER A 1171 2.89 43.41 24.07
C SER A 1171 1.84 44.45 23.66
N GLU A 1172 0.76 44.60 24.42
CA GLU A 1172 -0.32 45.60 24.19
C GLU A 1172 -0.88 45.70 22.75
N GLY A 1173 -0.73 44.63 21.93
CA GLY A 1173 -1.23 44.55 20.55
C GLY A 1173 -0.34 45.19 19.48
N ASN A 1174 0.90 45.58 19.82
CA ASN A 1174 1.91 45.92 18.81
C ASN A 1174 2.73 44.68 18.47
N GLU A 1175 2.99 44.45 17.18
CA GLU A 1175 3.72 43.29 16.68
C GLU A 1175 4.76 43.73 15.64
N VAL A 1176 5.94 43.11 15.67
CA VAL A 1176 6.95 43.22 14.62
C VAL A 1176 7.50 41.83 14.36
N ALA A 1177 7.67 41.47 13.09
CA ALA A 1177 8.17 40.18 12.66
C ALA A 1177 9.70 40.13 12.69
N TYR A 1178 10.25 38.97 13.05
CA TYR A 1178 11.59 38.56 12.66
C TYR A 1178 11.48 37.28 11.83
N THR A 1179 11.97 37.33 10.59
CA THR A 1179 11.96 36.17 9.69
C THR A 1179 13.11 35.22 10.01
N VAL A 1180 12.77 33.97 10.27
CA VAL A 1180 13.70 32.83 10.31
C VAL A 1180 13.66 32.16 8.95
N THR A 1181 14.77 32.20 8.21
CA THR A 1181 14.96 31.34 7.03
C THR A 1181 15.43 29.98 7.51
N THR A 1182 14.77 28.92 7.05
CA THR A 1182 14.98 27.58 7.60
C THR A 1182 16.02 26.78 6.82
N THR A 1183 16.52 25.74 7.46
CA THR A 1183 17.31 24.67 6.85
C THR A 1183 16.57 23.37 7.16
N GLN A 1184 16.36 22.55 6.14
CA GLN A 1184 15.53 21.34 6.23
C GLN A 1184 16.33 20.14 6.73
N GLY A 1185 15.67 19.21 7.43
CA GLY A 1185 16.21 17.90 7.77
C GLY A 1185 17.07 17.82 9.04
N GLY A 1186 17.30 18.91 9.76
CA GLY A 1186 18.10 18.93 10.99
C GLY A 1186 17.66 19.97 12.02
N TRP A 1187 18.04 19.78 13.29
CA TRP A 1187 17.79 20.75 14.36
C TRP A 1187 18.68 21.98 14.17
N GLN A 1188 18.10 23.16 14.33
CA GLN A 1188 18.76 24.44 14.13
C GLN A 1188 18.47 25.37 15.31
N SER A 1189 19.51 25.98 15.87
CA SER A 1189 19.37 26.95 16.98
C SER A 1189 19.36 28.38 16.47
N VAL A 1190 18.42 29.20 16.93
CA VAL A 1190 18.27 30.60 16.53
C VAL A 1190 18.23 31.52 17.74
N ASP A 1191 19.16 32.48 17.77
CA ASP A 1191 19.18 33.59 18.72
C ASP A 1191 18.72 34.90 18.06
N ILE A 1192 17.52 35.35 18.38
CA ILE A 1192 16.93 36.59 17.88
C ILE A 1192 17.26 37.73 18.86
N PRO A 1193 18.01 38.79 18.45
CA PRO A 1193 18.29 39.91 19.32
C PRO A 1193 16.99 40.60 19.79
N LEU A 1194 16.83 40.85 21.09
CA LEU A 1194 15.63 41.55 21.58
C LEU A 1194 15.55 43.00 21.10
N SER A 1195 16.69 43.60 20.74
CA SER A 1195 16.74 44.92 20.09
C SER A 1195 16.00 44.96 18.74
N THR A 1196 15.73 43.82 18.11
CA THR A 1196 14.89 43.72 16.91
C THR A 1196 13.47 44.22 17.19
N PHE A 1197 12.98 44.03 18.42
CA PHE A 1197 11.61 44.36 18.82
C PHE A 1197 11.50 45.73 19.51
N ASP A 1198 12.64 46.39 19.76
CA ASP A 1198 12.73 47.67 20.47
C ASP A 1198 11.93 48.77 19.76
N GLY A 1199 11.16 49.53 20.55
CA GLY A 1199 10.39 50.67 20.06
C GLY A 1199 9.07 50.32 19.38
N VAL A 1200 8.77 49.03 19.21
CA VAL A 1200 7.46 48.51 18.79
C VAL A 1200 6.82 47.68 19.90
N VAL A 1201 7.59 46.79 20.53
CA VAL A 1201 7.17 45.94 21.64
C VAL A 1201 7.68 46.53 22.97
N ASP A 1202 6.82 46.58 23.98
CA ASP A 1202 7.19 46.84 25.37
C ASP A 1202 7.76 45.58 26.01
N LEU A 1203 9.08 45.48 26.00
CA LEU A 1203 9.84 44.37 26.58
C LEU A 1203 9.65 44.21 28.10
N THR A 1204 9.01 45.15 28.79
CA THR A 1204 8.71 45.01 30.24
C THR A 1204 7.42 44.25 30.51
N ALA A 1205 6.64 43.93 29.48
CA ALA A 1205 5.32 43.32 29.61
C ALA A 1205 4.96 42.40 28.42
N VAL A 1206 5.88 41.51 28.02
CA VAL A 1206 5.62 40.51 26.97
C VAL A 1206 4.76 39.39 27.53
N PHE A 1207 3.72 38.96 26.81
CA PHE A 1207 2.84 37.88 27.29
C PHE A 1207 2.45 36.87 26.20
N GLN A 1208 2.90 37.06 24.96
CA GLN A 1208 2.52 36.23 23.82
C GLN A 1208 3.65 36.14 22.77
N PHE A 1209 3.72 34.98 22.10
CA PHE A 1209 4.40 34.77 20.83
C PHE A 1209 3.39 34.51 19.73
N LYS A 1210 3.79 34.80 18.49
CA LYS A 1210 3.14 34.27 17.30
C LYS A 1210 4.21 33.75 16.35
N PHE A 1211 4.08 32.50 15.94
CA PHE A 1211 4.75 31.94 14.78
C PHE A 1211 3.82 32.12 13.59
N ASP A 1212 4.33 32.55 12.45
CA ASP A 1212 3.50 32.84 11.28
C ASP A 1212 4.24 32.32 10.04
N ALA A 1213 3.55 31.57 9.20
CA ALA A 1213 4.13 31.20 7.92
C ALA A 1213 4.07 32.40 6.98
N GLN A 1214 5.11 32.59 6.18
CA GLN A 1214 5.06 33.64 5.17
C GLN A 1214 3.93 33.34 4.19
N ASN A 1215 2.98 34.27 4.07
CA ASN A 1215 1.74 34.10 3.31
C ASN A 1215 0.76 33.03 3.83
N HIS A 1216 0.89 32.58 5.09
CA HIS A 1216 0.03 31.58 5.72
C HIS A 1216 -0.01 30.19 5.04
N ALA A 1217 0.99 29.88 4.20
CA ALA A 1217 1.16 28.61 3.51
C ALA A 1217 2.46 27.92 3.99
N GLY A 1218 2.52 27.58 5.27
CA GLY A 1218 3.71 27.00 5.90
C GLY A 1218 3.65 25.48 6.01
N GLY A 1219 4.83 24.87 5.94
CA GLY A 1219 5.03 23.46 6.24
C GLY A 1219 4.91 23.14 7.73
N THR A 1220 5.44 21.99 8.13
CA THR A 1220 5.48 21.53 9.52
C THR A 1220 6.76 22.00 10.22
N ILE A 1221 6.61 22.63 11.39
CA ILE A 1221 7.74 23.10 12.20
C ILE A 1221 7.65 22.48 13.59
N TYR A 1222 8.78 21.97 14.06
CA TYR A 1222 8.99 21.47 15.41
C TYR A 1222 9.83 22.50 16.16
N ILE A 1223 9.42 22.84 17.38
CA ILE A 1223 10.07 23.85 18.22
C ILE A 1223 10.38 23.23 19.58
N ASP A 1224 11.60 23.44 20.05
CA ASP A 1224 11.98 23.21 21.44
C ASP A 1224 12.86 24.37 21.94
N ASN A 1225 13.19 24.37 23.23
CA ASN A 1225 14.09 25.33 23.87
C ASN A 1225 13.75 26.79 23.58
N LEU A 1226 12.47 27.14 23.70
CA LEU A 1226 11.98 28.51 23.57
C LEU A 1226 12.15 29.29 24.88
N TYR A 1227 13.16 30.16 24.96
CA TYR A 1227 13.46 30.96 26.15
C TYR A 1227 14.12 32.32 25.86
N PHE A 1228 14.06 33.25 26.80
CA PHE A 1228 14.83 34.51 26.75
C PHE A 1228 16.13 34.39 27.54
N GLY A 1229 17.27 34.62 26.89
CA GLY A 1229 18.61 34.41 27.44
C GLY A 1229 19.52 35.63 27.38
N ASN A 1230 20.79 35.45 27.76
CA ASN A 1230 21.84 36.48 27.72
C ASN A 1230 22.88 36.24 26.62
N LEU A 1231 22.63 35.30 25.71
CA LEU A 1231 23.49 35.03 24.56
C LEU A 1231 23.70 36.31 23.74
N VAL A 1232 24.97 36.62 23.47
CA VAL A 1232 25.36 37.81 22.71
C VAL A 1232 25.32 37.44 21.23
N VAL A 1233 24.34 37.96 20.52
CA VAL A 1233 24.20 37.74 19.07
C VAL A 1233 25.32 38.46 18.31
N ASP A 1234 26.20 37.72 17.63
CA ASP A 1234 27.14 38.29 16.66
C ASP A 1234 26.30 38.78 15.46
N PRO A 1235 26.41 40.05 15.01
CA PRO A 1235 25.58 40.51 13.91
C PRO A 1235 25.89 39.70 12.64
N ALA A 1236 24.85 39.07 12.10
CA ALA A 1236 24.72 38.32 10.84
C ALA A 1236 26.01 38.16 10.00
N PRO A 1237 26.38 36.93 9.58
CA PRO A 1237 27.44 36.76 8.60
C PRO A 1237 27.02 37.47 7.30
N SER A 1238 27.69 38.58 7.01
CA SER A 1238 27.68 39.16 5.67
C SER A 1238 28.19 38.11 4.69
N ALA A 1239 27.47 37.95 3.57
CA ALA A 1239 27.82 37.28 2.30
C ALA A 1239 29.13 36.47 2.24
N PRO A 1240 29.14 35.27 1.62
CA PRO A 1240 30.26 34.34 1.64
C PRO A 1240 31.58 35.05 1.38
N VAL A 1241 32.46 35.03 2.38
CA VAL A 1241 33.78 35.60 2.28
C VAL A 1241 34.55 34.78 1.26
N THR A 1242 34.65 35.27 0.03
CA THR A 1242 35.63 34.76 -0.94
C THR A 1242 36.98 34.62 -0.24
N ALA A 1243 37.51 33.39 -0.21
CA ALA A 1243 38.80 33.11 0.39
C ALA A 1243 39.87 34.04 -0.19
N ALA A 1244 40.63 34.69 0.70
CA ALA A 1244 41.80 35.46 0.31
C ALA A 1244 42.88 34.50 -0.26
N PRO A 1245 43.59 34.87 -1.35
CA PRO A 1245 44.54 33.97 -1.98
C PRO A 1245 45.78 33.78 -1.11
N ALA A 1246 46.17 32.54 -0.85
CA ALA A 1246 47.39 32.17 -0.13
C ALA A 1246 48.55 31.82 -1.09
N PRO A 1247 49.82 31.91 -0.64
CA PRO A 1247 50.96 32.38 -1.43
C PRO A 1247 51.58 31.33 -2.35
N THR A 1248 52.24 31.82 -3.40
CA THR A 1248 53.07 31.04 -4.32
C THR A 1248 54.18 30.29 -3.57
N ALA A 1249 54.28 28.98 -3.87
CA ALA A 1249 55.25 28.05 -3.31
C ALA A 1249 56.71 28.51 -3.50
N ALA A 1250 57.54 28.19 -2.50
CA ALA A 1250 58.99 28.08 -2.61
C ALA A 1250 59.41 26.63 -2.33
#